data_AF-A0A507R0J0-F1
#
_entry.id   AF-A0A507R0J0-F1
#
_cell.length_a   1.000
_cell.length_b   1.000
_cell.length_c   1.000
_cell.angle_alpha   90.00
_cell.angle_beta   90.00
_cell.angle_gamma   90.00
#
_symmetry.space_group_name_H-M   'P 1'
#
loop_
_entity.id
_entity.type
_entity.pdbx_description
1 polymer ?
#
loop_
_entity_poly.entity_id
_entity_poly.type
_entity_poly.pdbx_seq_one_letter_code
_entity_poly.pdbx_strand_id
1 'polypeptide(L)'
;MPYPYIDTPRTEADGNATYMTGYRSAGRTHLSALDSVENSFQTPSKDEDIIKTIENGRKRNSGGFKLTTPRAGLGPKPTRSALRHLPAAAPAKGEFTPLMQSATRNNMLKNMSAVRGAGGPKTPAYLKSNYRSNGNTPGLPEMTGIYEDDVMEDEATPVPHVASSSAQSTPLPMLPGRDGGFLNDGQNMMTLKEQERVIDKLEKDNFGLKLKIHYLQEQIEKAGPEYNQAALKENTELKVAKLTIQRDLSRYKKGLLQAERDLQIYRAQVQELREKNRRRQTDETIQREMDLMRQDIETRDAQVKSLQNELRDVKSKQSEVVDSLRDDIEDLEATVREKDRMIEEREEEIEELKDKDNKEHFAVSELQTELERAKEQLEDLQKSLDQAKSAAREAQDAEKRAMQEKAQAEDDLRELHEEMANKSISTKGLSRQLEEKASRLEGEVHEMQQERYDLQTELKRTKEQSRQLEEKASRLEGEVHEMQRERYDLQAELKRIKEELAETKENLDKAKSACEETKDSAKRASQEKDRVKEELRQLHEEMANRSLGRGYSRQLEEKANKLDKELRETQRENHAIKKELDAKTQHESRLEEQYERMKEQAEENLKLLQDEMANKSSGTKKINRLFEEREKKLEQELREVQEEHDALRKELDRKTQHESYLEEQYQRIQREMESERRESQDAEEARKREKALLQREADQMASSVRTYKSRIAELEKELHEALMRKFDTRSPHSSPSSKLHEELRSLRRELSDTHRSLRDLKMKNRDLEHAMMREEDQRDLHELLKTSTLEAESLALKLSERDARVHELKAQLRRIREERANYVDKAEAVGKELEALQDRYEQALEKLSTSNTENRSKHEKEVRGLGKEIVWLRARLKREQRFRRDLAWSKGLMELGERVRVACNQADLRMVAEMGIKPHESNKDLQNPRQKLKRTISTVIAAIRIQRMAREWKKTRELGENLKRAKDEVLKRRRSSKKGLQW
;
A
#
# COMPACT_ATOMS: atom_id res chain seq x y z
N MET A 1 28.55 54.07 -45.62
CA MET A 1 28.83 52.71 -46.14
C MET A 1 28.33 51.72 -45.10
N PRO A 2 27.68 50.62 -45.53
CA PRO A 2 26.23 50.44 -45.36
C PRO A 2 25.84 49.91 -43.97
N TYR A 3 24.75 50.35 -43.34
CA TYR A 3 23.31 50.21 -43.70
C TYR A 3 22.77 48.76 -43.53
N PRO A 4 21.65 48.54 -42.80
CA PRO A 4 21.19 47.22 -42.38
C PRO A 4 20.22 46.57 -43.38
N TYR A 5 19.73 45.38 -43.04
CA TYR A 5 18.50 44.82 -43.62
C TYR A 5 17.56 44.29 -42.53
N ILE A 6 16.26 44.47 -42.77
CA ILE A 6 15.15 43.97 -41.96
C ILE A 6 14.23 43.20 -42.93
N ASP A 7 13.46 42.27 -42.39
CA ASP A 7 12.00 42.14 -42.61
C ASP A 7 11.39 40.86 -43.23
N THR A 8 10.23 40.51 -42.65
CA THR A 8 9.14 39.64 -43.09
C THR A 8 9.34 38.11 -43.28
N PRO A 9 8.35 37.29 -42.85
CA PRO A 9 8.22 35.89 -43.22
C PRO A 9 7.54 35.74 -44.60
N ARG A 10 7.65 34.55 -45.22
CA ARG A 10 7.08 34.27 -46.53
C ARG A 10 6.00 33.19 -46.47
N THR A 11 4.79 33.52 -46.91
CA THR A 11 3.67 32.61 -47.17
C THR A 11 3.77 31.99 -48.57
N GLU A 12 2.76 31.19 -48.95
CA GLU A 12 2.51 30.60 -50.29
C GLU A 12 3.36 29.35 -50.65
N ALA A 13 2.81 28.31 -51.29
CA ALA A 13 1.40 28.01 -51.64
C ALA A 13 1.14 26.50 -51.87
N ASP A 14 -0.16 26.19 -52.00
CA ASP A 14 -0.80 25.01 -52.63
C ASP A 14 -0.59 23.58 -52.09
N GLY A 15 -1.74 22.94 -51.83
CA GLY A 15 -1.89 21.55 -51.38
C GLY A 15 -3.37 21.14 -51.29
N ASN A 16 -4.17 21.56 -52.28
CA ASN A 16 -5.63 21.60 -52.18
C ASN A 16 -6.30 20.21 -52.29
N ALA A 17 -7.18 19.86 -51.34
CA ALA A 17 -7.93 18.60 -51.32
C ALA A 17 -9.31 18.77 -50.64
N THR A 18 -10.19 19.57 -51.24
CA THR A 18 -11.56 19.79 -50.75
C THR A 18 -12.42 18.52 -50.82
N TYR A 19 -13.08 18.15 -49.71
CA TYR A 19 -14.46 17.63 -49.76
C TYR A 19 -15.25 18.11 -48.54
N MET A 20 -16.34 18.84 -48.83
CA MET A 20 -17.22 19.48 -47.85
C MET A 20 -18.52 18.69 -47.63
N THR A 21 -19.20 19.05 -46.54
CA THR A 21 -20.63 18.90 -46.20
C THR A 21 -21.02 17.78 -45.24
N GLY A 22 -21.76 18.15 -44.18
CA GLY A 22 -22.21 17.23 -43.13
C GLY A 22 -22.88 17.85 -41.88
N TYR A 23 -23.31 19.12 -41.91
CA TYR A 23 -23.99 19.73 -40.76
C TYR A 23 -25.32 19.02 -40.41
N ARG A 24 -25.47 18.56 -39.16
CA ARG A 24 -26.72 18.75 -38.40
C ARG A 24 -26.61 18.54 -36.89
N SER A 25 -27.01 19.59 -36.16
CA SER A 25 -27.62 19.63 -34.82
C SER A 25 -27.06 18.79 -33.66
N ALA A 26 -26.74 19.49 -32.56
CA ALA A 26 -26.56 18.92 -31.24
C ALA A 26 -27.89 18.47 -30.60
N GLY A 27 -27.79 17.73 -29.49
CA GLY A 27 -28.83 17.65 -28.46
C GLY A 27 -29.66 16.36 -28.42
N ARG A 28 -29.24 15.42 -27.57
CA ARG A 28 -30.03 15.01 -26.39
C ARG A 28 -29.25 14.13 -25.41
N THR A 29 -29.58 14.31 -24.14
CA THR A 29 -29.05 13.58 -22.98
C THR A 29 -29.89 12.33 -22.66
N HIS A 30 -29.27 11.42 -21.89
CA HIS A 30 -29.81 10.30 -21.09
C HIS A 30 -31.21 9.72 -21.39
N LEU A 31 -31.31 8.38 -21.44
CA LEU A 31 -31.90 7.61 -20.31
C LEU A 31 -31.82 6.07 -20.50
N SER A 32 -32.16 5.37 -19.42
CA SER A 32 -32.55 3.95 -19.31
C SER A 32 -31.46 2.88 -19.38
N ALA A 33 -31.35 2.12 -18.29
CA ALA A 33 -30.67 0.84 -18.18
C ALA A 33 -31.69 -0.32 -18.26
N LEU A 34 -31.19 -1.55 -18.07
CA LEU A 34 -31.94 -2.82 -17.95
C LEU A 34 -32.53 -3.37 -19.25
N ASP A 35 -31.85 -4.38 -19.81
CA ASP A 35 -32.48 -5.69 -19.97
C ASP A 35 -31.49 -6.79 -19.52
N SER A 36 -31.99 -7.95 -19.11
CA SER A 36 -31.22 -9.05 -18.54
C SER A 36 -31.62 -10.38 -19.16
N VAL A 37 -30.78 -10.93 -20.05
CA VAL A 37 -30.89 -12.35 -20.39
C VAL A 37 -29.54 -13.03 -20.55
N GLU A 38 -29.52 -14.25 -20.05
CA GLU A 38 -28.40 -15.20 -20.10
C GLU A 38 -28.04 -15.54 -21.55
N ASN A 39 -26.74 -15.76 -21.82
CA ASN A 39 -26.37 -16.67 -22.88
C ASN A 39 -25.12 -17.46 -22.50
N SER A 40 -25.07 -18.72 -22.91
CA SER A 40 -24.22 -19.73 -22.27
C SER A 40 -23.20 -20.36 -23.24
N PHE A 41 -22.03 -20.69 -22.71
CA PHE A 41 -21.07 -21.67 -23.25
C PHE A 41 -20.76 -21.62 -24.76
N GLN A 42 -19.69 -20.88 -25.12
CA GLN A 42 -18.80 -21.31 -26.21
C GLN A 42 -17.52 -21.95 -25.61
N THR A 43 -17.13 -23.11 -26.13
CA THR A 43 -15.87 -23.78 -25.76
C THR A 43 -14.67 -23.21 -26.52
N PRO A 44 -13.48 -23.10 -25.90
CA PRO A 44 -12.28 -22.64 -26.60
C PRO A 44 -11.81 -23.66 -27.63
N SER A 45 -11.49 -23.19 -28.84
CA SER A 45 -10.74 -23.96 -29.83
C SER A 45 -9.29 -24.15 -29.39
N LYS A 46 -8.64 -25.17 -29.95
CA LYS A 46 -7.20 -25.39 -29.80
C LYS A 46 -6.41 -24.52 -30.80
N ASP A 47 -5.09 -24.63 -30.64
CA ASP A 47 -4.03 -24.16 -31.54
C ASP A 47 -3.86 -22.62 -31.48
N GLU A 48 -2.65 -22.04 -31.48
CA GLU A 48 -1.35 -22.57 -31.91
C GLU A 48 -0.15 -22.03 -31.06
N ASP A 49 1.05 -22.59 -31.21
CA ASP A 49 2.27 -22.25 -30.44
C ASP A 49 2.98 -20.97 -30.96
N ILE A 50 3.21 -19.96 -30.11
CA ILE A 50 4.17 -18.87 -30.38
C ILE A 50 5.02 -18.51 -29.14
N ILE A 51 6.07 -19.29 -28.88
CA ILE A 51 7.23 -18.84 -28.07
C ILE A 51 8.42 -18.62 -29.01
N LYS A 52 8.49 -17.43 -29.62
CA LYS A 52 9.66 -16.91 -30.38
C LYS A 52 9.45 -15.45 -30.79
N THR A 53 9.92 -14.49 -29.98
CA THR A 53 10.41 -13.14 -30.38
C THR A 53 10.71 -12.28 -29.13
N ILE A 54 11.83 -12.55 -28.45
CA ILE A 54 12.53 -11.52 -27.66
C ILE A 54 14.02 -11.62 -28.02
N GLU A 55 14.35 -11.15 -29.22
CA GLU A 55 15.72 -10.88 -29.66
C GLU A 55 15.73 -9.51 -30.36
N ASN A 56 16.76 -8.71 -30.06
CA ASN A 56 17.01 -7.30 -30.43
C ASN A 56 16.52 -6.24 -29.42
N GLY A 57 17.48 -5.44 -28.92
CA GLY A 57 17.30 -4.40 -27.90
C GLY A 57 18.66 -4.03 -27.26
N ARG A 58 19.59 -3.49 -28.06
CA ARG A 58 21.03 -3.36 -27.70
C ARG A 58 21.46 -1.94 -27.33
N LYS A 59 22.44 -1.83 -26.41
CA LYS A 59 23.27 -0.64 -26.02
C LYS A 59 22.53 0.36 -25.10
N ARG A 60 23.20 1.06 -24.16
CA ARG A 60 24.60 1.56 -24.16
C ARG A 60 25.44 1.23 -22.91
N ASN A 61 26.76 1.09 -23.15
CA ASN A 61 27.98 1.46 -22.40
C ASN A 61 27.88 1.91 -20.91
N SER A 62 28.90 1.67 -20.05
CA SER A 62 30.35 1.84 -20.31
C SER A 62 31.30 0.96 -19.46
N GLY A 63 32.58 0.88 -19.88
CA GLY A 63 33.75 0.42 -19.08
C GLY A 63 33.88 -1.09 -18.75
N GLY A 64 35.02 -1.77 -18.88
CA GLY A 64 36.29 -1.42 -19.55
C GLY A 64 37.52 -2.15 -18.95
N PHE A 65 38.24 -2.95 -19.76
CA PHE A 65 39.51 -3.66 -19.44
C PHE A 65 39.40 -4.84 -18.43
N LYS A 66 40.20 -5.94 -18.44
CA LYS A 66 41.32 -6.51 -19.27
C LYS A 66 41.44 -8.03 -18.87
N LEU A 67 42.30 -8.95 -19.37
CA LEU A 67 43.45 -9.02 -20.31
C LEU A 67 43.65 -10.48 -20.82
N THR A 68 44.25 -10.67 -22.01
CA THR A 68 45.02 -11.86 -22.53
C THR A 68 44.53 -13.33 -22.49
N THR A 69 44.63 -13.96 -23.67
CA THR A 69 44.91 -15.41 -23.91
C THR A 69 46.42 -15.61 -24.24
N PRO A 70 47.02 -16.81 -24.50
CA PRO A 70 46.83 -17.52 -25.80
C PRO A 70 47.21 -19.04 -25.92
N ARG A 71 46.98 -19.59 -27.14
CA ARG A 71 47.79 -20.60 -27.89
C ARG A 71 47.60 -22.11 -27.62
N ALA A 72 47.92 -22.91 -28.66
CA ALA A 72 47.82 -24.38 -28.73
C ALA A 72 48.91 -24.98 -29.66
N GLY A 73 49.14 -26.31 -29.62
CA GLY A 73 49.92 -27.02 -30.65
C GLY A 73 50.38 -28.47 -30.34
N LEU A 74 50.03 -29.41 -31.25
CA LEU A 74 50.74 -30.66 -31.62
C LEU A 74 50.80 -31.85 -30.61
N GLY A 75 51.05 -33.07 -31.14
CA GLY A 75 51.12 -34.37 -30.44
C GLY A 75 52.37 -35.19 -30.85
N PRO A 76 52.45 -36.54 -30.73
CA PRO A 76 51.38 -37.54 -30.50
C PRO A 76 51.63 -38.54 -29.32
N LYS A 77 50.91 -39.68 -29.34
CA LYS A 77 50.82 -40.79 -28.34
C LYS A 77 52.05 -41.74 -28.35
N PRO A 78 52.38 -42.54 -27.29
CA PRO A 78 51.43 -43.50 -26.67
C PRO A 78 51.54 -43.93 -25.16
N THR A 79 50.48 -44.63 -24.74
CA THR A 79 50.34 -45.63 -23.63
C THR A 79 50.45 -45.24 -22.14
N ARG A 80 49.38 -45.61 -21.40
CA ARG A 80 49.31 -45.91 -19.94
C ARG A 80 49.97 -44.87 -19.00
N SER A 81 49.22 -43.92 -18.43
CA SER A 81 48.23 -44.21 -17.37
C SER A 81 47.40 -42.96 -16.95
N ALA A 82 46.37 -43.17 -16.11
CA ALA A 82 45.67 -42.17 -15.28
C ALA A 82 45.13 -40.86 -15.93
N LEU A 83 43.94 -40.90 -16.54
CA LEU A 83 43.08 -39.75 -16.90
C LEU A 83 41.59 -40.21 -16.90
N ARG A 84 40.56 -39.40 -16.61
CA ARG A 84 40.50 -38.12 -15.90
C ARG A 84 39.06 -37.83 -15.41
N HIS A 85 38.99 -37.07 -14.33
CA HIS A 85 37.88 -36.28 -13.77
C HIS A 85 36.95 -35.59 -14.79
N LEU A 86 35.62 -35.69 -14.59
CA LEU A 86 34.67 -34.61 -14.17
C LEU A 86 33.99 -33.83 -15.35
N PRO A 87 32.90 -33.04 -15.14
CA PRO A 87 32.19 -32.72 -13.89
C PRO A 87 30.66 -32.96 -13.89
N ALA A 88 30.07 -33.13 -12.69
CA ALA A 88 28.65 -32.85 -12.40
C ALA A 88 28.41 -32.87 -10.86
N ALA A 89 28.77 -31.80 -10.15
CA ALA A 89 28.53 -31.69 -8.71
C ALA A 89 27.26 -30.86 -8.43
N ALA A 90 26.28 -31.48 -7.77
CA ALA A 90 25.04 -30.85 -7.30
C ALA A 90 24.71 -31.43 -5.89
N PRO A 91 23.97 -30.71 -5.04
CA PRO A 91 24.30 -30.65 -3.61
C PRO A 91 23.82 -31.84 -2.77
N ALA A 92 24.49 -32.00 -1.62
CA ALA A 92 24.09 -32.90 -0.55
C ALA A 92 22.65 -32.61 -0.06
N LYS A 93 21.96 -33.65 0.41
CA LYS A 93 20.68 -33.53 1.12
C LYS A 93 20.72 -34.32 2.42
N GLY A 94 20.31 -33.64 3.48
CA GLY A 94 20.49 -33.98 4.88
C GLY A 94 19.99 -35.35 5.32
N GLU A 95 20.51 -35.74 6.48
CA GLU A 95 20.05 -36.89 7.23
C GLU A 95 18.53 -36.86 7.50
N PHE A 96 17.88 -37.97 7.12
CA PHE A 96 17.18 -38.82 8.09
C PHE A 96 16.19 -38.18 9.09
N THR A 97 15.02 -37.74 8.60
CA THR A 97 13.80 -37.73 9.44
C THR A 97 12.60 -38.37 8.73
N PRO A 98 12.36 -39.70 8.91
CA PRO A 98 11.16 -40.37 8.39
C PRO A 98 10.35 -41.07 9.50
N LEU A 99 10.01 -40.35 10.58
CA LEU A 99 8.97 -40.83 11.49
C LEU A 99 7.59 -40.78 10.75
N MET A 100 6.68 -41.67 11.14
CA MET A 100 5.25 -41.61 10.80
C MET A 100 4.79 -41.87 9.34
N GLN A 101 5.45 -42.77 8.59
CA GLN A 101 4.87 -43.35 7.34
C GLN A 101 4.80 -44.89 7.34
N SER A 102 4.04 -45.50 8.26
CA SER A 102 3.91 -46.97 8.37
C SER A 102 2.48 -47.50 8.61
N ALA A 103 1.43 -46.72 8.32
CA ALA A 103 0.03 -47.11 8.55
C ALA A 103 -0.83 -47.35 7.29
N THR A 104 -0.38 -46.97 6.09
CA THR A 104 -1.29 -46.83 4.91
C THR A 104 -0.84 -47.57 3.64
N ARG A 105 0.16 -48.46 3.70
CA ARG A 105 0.71 -49.14 2.50
C ARG A 105 0.87 -50.66 2.63
N ASN A 106 -0.09 -51.34 3.26
CA ASN A 106 -0.09 -52.80 3.38
C ASN A 106 -1.45 -53.48 3.13
N ASN A 107 -2.36 -52.81 2.40
CA ASN A 107 -3.73 -53.28 2.14
C ASN A 107 -4.09 -53.36 0.64
N MET A 108 -3.08 -53.60 -0.22
CA MET A 108 -3.25 -53.61 -1.69
C MET A 108 -2.49 -54.77 -2.36
N LEU A 109 -2.54 -55.96 -1.76
CA LEU A 109 -1.96 -57.19 -2.31
C LEU A 109 -2.70 -58.48 -1.89
N LYS A 110 -3.95 -58.37 -1.44
CA LYS A 110 -4.84 -59.51 -1.11
C LYS A 110 -6.23 -59.33 -1.74
N ASN A 111 -6.31 -59.46 -3.05
CA ASN A 111 -7.56 -59.71 -3.78
C ASN A 111 -7.24 -60.28 -5.17
N MET A 112 -6.92 -61.58 -5.26
CA MET A 112 -6.88 -62.41 -6.48
C MET A 112 -6.33 -63.82 -6.15
N SER A 113 -7.17 -64.76 -5.66
CA SER A 113 -6.98 -66.22 -5.80
C SER A 113 -8.07 -67.05 -5.08
N ALA A 114 -9.32 -66.95 -5.53
CA ALA A 114 -10.27 -68.04 -5.31
C ALA A 114 -10.18 -69.00 -6.51
N VAL A 115 -9.77 -70.25 -6.29
CA VAL A 115 -10.17 -71.47 -7.06
C VAL A 115 -9.48 -72.72 -6.48
N ARG A 116 -10.30 -73.57 -5.85
CA ARG A 116 -10.32 -75.06 -5.88
C ARG A 116 -9.01 -75.86 -5.71
N GLY A 117 -8.90 -76.63 -4.60
CA GLY A 117 -8.06 -77.85 -4.56
C GLY A 117 -7.57 -78.32 -3.18
N ALA A 118 -8.31 -79.26 -2.55
CA ALA A 118 -7.98 -80.26 -1.50
C ALA A 118 -6.67 -80.18 -0.64
N GLY A 119 -6.74 -80.63 0.63
CA GLY A 119 -5.55 -81.28 1.24
C GLY A 119 -5.19 -81.16 2.74
N GLY A 120 -6.14 -81.11 3.69
CA GLY A 120 -5.86 -81.49 5.10
C GLY A 120 -5.05 -80.50 6.00
N PRO A 121 -4.92 -80.77 7.32
CA PRO A 121 -4.63 -79.72 8.31
C PRO A 121 -3.31 -79.89 9.10
N LYS A 122 -2.72 -78.76 9.54
CA LYS A 122 -1.91 -78.65 10.78
C LYS A 122 -2.17 -77.31 11.47
N THR A 123 -2.23 -77.32 12.80
CA THR A 123 -2.73 -76.21 13.64
C THR A 123 -1.66 -75.18 14.03
N PRO A 124 -2.02 -73.89 14.19
CA PRO A 124 -1.16 -72.86 14.79
C PRO A 124 -1.25 -72.85 16.33
N ALA A 125 -0.31 -72.17 16.99
CA ALA A 125 -0.23 -72.10 18.45
C ALA A 125 -0.92 -70.85 19.07
N TYR A 126 -1.50 -71.07 20.25
CA TYR A 126 -2.06 -70.08 21.19
C TYR A 126 -1.07 -69.89 22.38
N LEU A 127 -1.09 -68.82 23.21
CA LEU A 127 -1.63 -67.44 23.13
C LEU A 127 -1.17 -66.63 24.38
N LYS A 128 -1.23 -65.27 24.33
CA LYS A 128 -1.45 -64.32 25.48
C LYS A 128 -0.43 -64.41 26.66
N SER A 129 -0.43 -63.58 27.71
CA SER A 129 -1.07 -62.27 28.06
C SER A 129 -0.11 -61.54 29.03
N ASN A 130 0.24 -60.27 28.85
CA ASN A 130 -0.44 -59.02 29.27
C ASN A 130 -0.20 -58.53 30.72
N TYR A 131 0.33 -57.30 30.78
CA TYR A 131 -0.01 -56.17 31.66
C TYR A 131 0.35 -56.13 33.16
N ARG A 132 0.68 -54.90 33.59
CA ARG A 132 0.78 -54.42 34.97
C ARG A 132 -0.46 -53.58 35.33
N SER A 133 -0.73 -53.45 36.62
CA SER A 133 -1.48 -52.31 37.19
C SER A 133 -1.03 -52.09 38.65
N ASN A 134 -0.62 -50.87 38.99
CA ASN A 134 -0.35 -50.46 40.39
C ASN A 134 -1.64 -49.93 41.02
N GLY A 135 -1.79 -49.97 42.35
CA GLY A 135 -2.91 -49.32 43.04
C GLY A 135 -3.04 -49.58 44.55
N ASN A 136 -2.29 -48.82 45.35
CA ASN A 136 -2.55 -48.46 46.76
C ASN A 136 -2.40 -49.51 47.89
N THR A 137 -2.39 -48.98 49.12
CA THR A 137 -1.86 -49.46 50.42
C THR A 137 -3.01 -49.54 51.47
N PRO A 138 -2.85 -49.71 52.82
CA PRO A 138 -1.63 -49.78 53.69
C PRO A 138 -1.62 -50.84 54.84
N GLY A 139 -0.52 -50.88 55.60
CA GLY A 139 -0.35 -51.62 56.87
C GLY A 139 1.06 -51.48 57.48
N LEU A 140 1.17 -51.38 58.82
CA LEU A 140 2.40 -51.15 59.64
C LEU A 140 2.46 -52.19 60.80
N PRO A 141 3.47 -52.21 61.72
CA PRO A 141 4.85 -51.65 61.74
C PRO A 141 5.94 -52.68 62.16
N GLU A 142 7.22 -52.31 62.19
CA GLU A 142 8.05 -52.06 63.42
C GLU A 142 9.54 -51.85 63.02
N MET A 143 10.48 -51.76 63.98
CA MET A 143 11.73 -50.99 63.91
C MET A 143 12.99 -51.78 64.32
N THR A 144 14.16 -51.16 64.08
CA THR A 144 15.56 -51.57 64.41
C THR A 144 16.09 -52.81 63.65
N GLY A 145 17.40 -53.00 63.49
CA GLY A 145 18.53 -52.08 63.69
C GLY A 145 19.83 -52.79 64.09
N ILE A 146 20.98 -52.18 63.73
CA ILE A 146 22.34 -52.50 64.20
C ILE A 146 23.04 -53.73 63.57
N TYR A 147 24.24 -53.44 63.06
CA TYR A 147 25.48 -54.24 62.99
C TYR A 147 25.55 -55.59 63.76
N GLU A 148 26.06 -56.66 63.11
CA GLU A 148 27.36 -57.31 63.40
C GLU A 148 27.53 -58.65 62.64
N ASP A 149 28.69 -58.86 62.02
CA ASP A 149 29.28 -60.19 61.76
C ASP A 149 30.37 -60.37 62.83
N ASP A 150 30.37 -61.47 63.60
CA ASP A 150 31.47 -62.46 63.55
C ASP A 150 31.16 -63.76 64.36
N VAL A 151 31.92 -64.82 64.07
CA VAL A 151 32.15 -66.14 64.74
C VAL A 151 31.11 -66.73 65.76
N MET A 152 30.82 -68.03 65.67
CA MET A 152 31.23 -69.04 66.70
C MET A 152 30.74 -70.49 66.45
N GLU A 153 31.46 -71.38 67.12
CA GLU A 153 31.56 -72.85 67.14
C GLU A 153 30.32 -73.74 67.45
N ASP A 154 30.20 -74.82 66.67
CA ASP A 154 30.33 -76.26 67.07
C ASP A 154 29.21 -77.12 67.76
N GLU A 155 29.38 -78.42 67.53
CA GLU A 155 28.96 -79.67 68.21
C GLU A 155 27.52 -80.28 68.27
N ALA A 156 27.57 -81.62 68.47
CA ALA A 156 26.59 -82.58 69.00
C ALA A 156 25.35 -83.04 68.18
N THR A 157 25.32 -84.36 67.91
CA THR A 157 24.17 -85.14 67.41
C THR A 157 23.17 -85.57 68.49
N PRO A 158 21.92 -85.91 68.13
CA PRO A 158 21.46 -87.29 68.41
C PRO A 158 20.60 -87.95 67.30
N VAL A 159 20.43 -89.28 67.44
CA VAL A 159 19.60 -90.18 66.60
C VAL A 159 18.10 -90.06 66.94
N PRO A 160 17.15 -90.52 66.09
CA PRO A 160 16.52 -91.82 66.43
C PRO A 160 15.85 -92.67 65.31
N HIS A 161 15.63 -93.95 65.66
CA HIS A 161 14.47 -94.82 65.33
C HIS A 161 14.35 -95.59 64.00
N VAL A 162 13.42 -96.57 64.02
CA VAL A 162 13.48 -97.83 63.25
C VAL A 162 12.10 -98.32 62.77
N ALA A 163 12.07 -98.91 61.57
CA ALA A 163 11.07 -99.88 61.05
C ALA A 163 11.58 -100.50 59.73
N SER A 164 11.06 -101.58 59.15
CA SER A 164 10.53 -102.88 59.62
C SER A 164 9.95 -103.62 58.39
N SER A 165 10.17 -104.94 58.23
CA SER A 165 9.45 -105.85 57.28
C SER A 165 9.65 -105.62 55.76
N SER A 166 9.33 -106.51 54.78
CA SER A 166 9.21 -108.00 54.64
C SER A 166 8.83 -108.33 53.16
N ALA A 167 8.87 -109.55 52.59
CA ALA A 167 9.72 -110.76 52.72
C ALA A 167 9.29 -111.83 51.66
N GLN A 168 10.22 -112.45 50.90
CA GLN A 168 10.02 -113.57 49.93
C GLN A 168 11.37 -114.33 49.79
N SER A 169 11.56 -115.65 50.03
CA SER A 169 10.92 -116.93 49.59
C SER A 169 11.48 -117.45 48.25
N THR A 170 12.11 -118.64 48.14
CA THR A 170 11.56 -120.03 48.11
C THR A 170 12.73 -121.07 47.96
N PRO A 171 12.54 -122.40 47.72
CA PRO A 171 12.05 -123.45 48.63
C PRO A 171 12.95 -124.73 48.72
N LEU A 172 12.50 -125.79 49.42
CA LEU A 172 13.14 -127.13 49.55
C LEU A 172 12.18 -128.29 49.13
N PRO A 173 12.70 -129.47 48.72
CA PRO A 173 11.89 -130.70 48.68
C PRO A 173 12.57 -132.00 49.21
N MET A 174 11.98 -132.55 50.30
CA MET A 174 11.67 -133.97 50.59
C MET A 174 12.74 -135.07 50.83
N LEU A 175 12.31 -136.02 51.69
CA LEU A 175 12.93 -137.31 52.06
C LEU A 175 12.34 -138.47 51.23
N PRO A 176 12.91 -139.68 51.35
CA PRO A 176 12.08 -140.82 51.78
C PRO A 176 12.72 -141.66 52.89
N GLY A 177 11.90 -142.43 53.62
CA GLY A 177 12.34 -143.41 54.63
C GLY A 177 11.58 -144.74 54.50
N ARG A 178 12.19 -145.84 54.97
CA ARG A 178 11.63 -147.19 55.09
C ARG A 178 12.56 -148.00 56.01
N ASP A 179 12.18 -148.25 57.26
CA ASP A 179 11.48 -149.45 57.77
C ASP A 179 12.23 -150.78 57.57
N GLY A 180 12.47 -151.47 58.70
CA GLY A 180 13.14 -152.77 58.77
C GLY A 180 13.56 -153.12 60.21
N GLY A 181 12.59 -153.43 61.07
CA GLY A 181 12.83 -153.81 62.48
C GLY A 181 12.73 -155.33 62.72
N PHE A 182 12.40 -155.68 63.98
CA PHE A 182 12.28 -157.04 64.54
C PHE A 182 13.62 -157.78 64.76
N LEU A 183 13.74 -158.75 65.67
CA LEU A 183 13.25 -158.97 67.06
C LEU A 183 13.66 -160.42 67.44
N ASN A 184 13.71 -160.73 68.74
CA ASN A 184 13.93 -162.08 69.30
C ASN A 184 15.32 -162.70 69.01
N ASP A 185 16.05 -163.23 69.99
CA ASP A 185 15.74 -164.36 70.91
C ASP A 185 15.86 -165.74 70.23
N GLY A 186 16.17 -166.77 71.01
CA GLY A 186 15.90 -168.16 70.66
C GLY A 186 16.69 -168.74 69.49
N GLN A 187 17.93 -169.15 69.76
CA GLN A 187 18.57 -170.32 69.13
C GLN A 187 18.56 -170.38 67.57
N ASN A 188 19.61 -169.83 66.96
CA ASN A 188 20.35 -170.67 66.03
C ASN A 188 21.86 -170.55 66.29
N MET A 189 22.56 -171.68 66.33
CA MET A 189 23.88 -171.81 66.96
C MET A 189 25.00 -171.31 66.05
N MET A 190 25.15 -169.98 65.90
CA MET A 190 26.43 -169.44 65.44
C MET A 190 27.50 -169.74 66.49
N THR A 191 28.58 -170.39 66.05
CA THR A 191 29.66 -170.83 66.93
C THR A 191 30.44 -169.64 67.48
N LEU A 192 31.19 -169.83 68.58
CA LEU A 192 32.09 -168.79 69.13
C LEU A 192 33.00 -168.19 68.05
N LYS A 193 33.50 -169.01 67.12
CA LYS A 193 34.32 -168.61 65.96
C LYS A 193 33.62 -167.68 64.98
N GLU A 194 32.30 -167.63 64.99
CA GLU A 194 31.50 -166.75 64.13
C GLU A 194 31.12 -165.46 64.84
N GLN A 195 30.91 -165.49 66.16
CA GLN A 195 30.84 -164.28 66.98
C GLN A 195 32.18 -163.53 66.97
N GLU A 196 33.30 -164.24 67.12
CA GLU A 196 34.66 -163.71 66.95
C GLU A 196 34.79 -163.01 65.59
N ARG A 197 34.43 -163.67 64.47
CA ARG A 197 34.49 -163.06 63.11
C ARG A 197 33.63 -161.80 62.96
N VAL A 198 32.49 -161.69 63.63
CA VAL A 198 31.65 -160.49 63.58
C VAL A 198 32.31 -159.35 64.37
N ILE A 199 32.92 -159.63 65.53
CA ILE A 199 33.72 -158.66 66.29
C ILE A 199 34.93 -158.22 65.46
N ASP A 200 35.69 -159.16 64.91
CA ASP A 200 36.83 -158.96 63.99
C ASP A 200 36.49 -158.02 62.82
N LYS A 201 35.25 -158.14 62.29
CA LYS A 201 34.75 -157.31 61.19
C LYS A 201 34.34 -155.92 61.69
N LEU A 202 33.62 -155.84 62.81
CA LEU A 202 33.25 -154.56 63.43
C LEU A 202 34.49 -153.76 63.86
N GLU A 203 35.56 -154.42 64.34
CA GLU A 203 36.83 -153.76 64.63
C GLU A 203 37.52 -153.23 63.37
N LYS A 204 37.52 -153.99 62.27
CA LYS A 204 38.05 -153.53 60.97
C LYS A 204 37.24 -152.38 60.39
N ASP A 205 35.91 -152.43 60.48
CA ASP A 205 35.02 -151.36 60.04
C ASP A 205 35.16 -150.10 60.93
N ASN A 206 35.34 -150.26 62.25
CA ASN A 206 35.58 -149.17 63.21
C ASN A 206 36.99 -148.55 63.03
N PHE A 207 38.01 -149.36 62.75
CA PHE A 207 39.35 -148.90 62.37
C PHE A 207 39.33 -148.16 61.03
N GLY A 208 38.59 -148.67 60.03
CA GLY A 208 38.38 -148.00 58.74
C GLY A 208 37.63 -146.67 58.87
N LEU A 209 36.62 -146.60 59.75
CA LEU A 209 35.94 -145.36 60.09
C LEU A 209 36.86 -144.37 60.81
N LYS A 210 37.70 -144.81 61.77
CA LYS A 210 38.71 -143.97 62.41
C LYS A 210 39.74 -143.42 61.43
N LEU A 211 40.24 -144.25 60.50
CA LEU A 211 41.11 -143.83 59.41
C LEU A 211 40.43 -142.80 58.49
N LYS A 212 39.15 -143.01 58.16
CA LYS A 212 38.40 -142.07 57.31
C LYS A 212 38.09 -140.75 58.04
N ILE A 213 37.79 -140.79 59.33
CA ILE A 213 37.65 -139.60 60.18
C ILE A 213 38.98 -138.87 60.27
N HIS A 214 40.09 -139.57 60.51
CA HIS A 214 41.45 -138.98 60.52
C HIS A 214 41.76 -138.31 59.19
N TYR A 215 41.58 -138.97 58.05
CA TYR A 215 41.85 -138.35 56.74
C TYR A 215 40.91 -137.17 56.42
N LEU A 216 39.66 -137.18 56.90
CA LEU A 216 38.75 -136.04 56.74
C LEU A 216 39.14 -134.87 57.67
N GLN A 217 39.56 -135.15 58.91
CA GLN A 217 40.10 -134.15 59.83
C GLN A 217 41.40 -133.56 59.28
N GLU A 218 42.32 -134.40 58.81
CA GLU A 218 43.59 -134.01 58.17
C GLU A 218 43.37 -133.19 56.89
N GLN A 219 42.34 -133.51 56.09
CA GLN A 219 41.94 -132.68 54.95
C GLN A 219 41.35 -131.33 55.38
N ILE A 220 40.58 -131.28 56.47
CA ILE A 220 40.02 -130.03 57.01
C ILE A 220 41.11 -129.17 57.67
N GLU A 221 42.08 -129.76 58.36
CA GLU A 221 43.25 -129.05 58.92
C GLU A 221 44.20 -128.54 57.84
N LYS A 222 44.35 -129.26 56.71
CA LYS A 222 45.19 -128.83 55.58
C LYS A 222 44.51 -127.79 54.69
N ALA A 223 43.24 -127.97 54.33
CA ALA A 223 42.52 -127.09 53.41
C ALA A 223 41.78 -125.93 54.11
N GLY A 224 41.40 -126.08 55.38
CA GLY A 224 40.75 -125.02 56.17
C GLY A 224 41.56 -123.71 56.23
N PRO A 225 42.90 -123.75 56.46
CA PRO A 225 43.76 -122.58 56.35
C PRO A 225 43.73 -121.94 54.96
N GLU A 226 43.70 -122.73 53.88
CA GLU A 226 43.67 -122.21 52.50
C GLU A 226 42.34 -121.52 52.18
N TYR A 227 41.20 -122.15 52.51
CA TYR A 227 39.87 -121.54 52.33
C TYR A 227 39.70 -120.27 53.17
N ASN A 228 40.14 -120.28 54.43
CA ASN A 228 40.13 -119.09 55.28
C ASN A 228 41.04 -117.99 54.73
N GLN A 229 42.24 -118.33 54.23
CA GLN A 229 43.15 -117.35 53.64
C GLN A 229 42.61 -116.80 52.29
N ALA A 230 41.94 -117.63 51.49
CA ALA A 230 41.28 -117.20 50.26
C ALA A 230 40.11 -116.23 50.55
N ALA A 231 39.22 -116.59 51.49
CA ALA A 231 38.13 -115.72 51.92
C ALA A 231 38.63 -114.40 52.54
N LEU A 232 39.75 -114.42 53.28
CA LEU A 232 40.39 -113.22 53.80
C LEU A 232 41.00 -112.36 52.68
N LYS A 233 41.67 -112.97 51.68
CA LYS A 233 42.17 -112.26 50.49
C LYS A 233 41.02 -111.58 49.74
N GLU A 234 39.96 -112.31 49.39
CA GLU A 234 38.78 -111.76 48.71
C GLU A 234 38.15 -110.61 49.53
N ASN A 235 37.98 -110.78 50.85
CA ASN A 235 37.47 -109.69 51.70
C ASN A 235 38.40 -108.47 51.74
N THR A 236 39.73 -108.64 51.71
CA THR A 236 40.66 -107.50 51.60
C THR A 236 40.60 -106.85 50.22
N GLU A 237 40.49 -107.62 49.14
CA GLU A 237 40.36 -107.11 47.77
C GLU A 237 39.04 -106.35 47.57
N LEU A 238 37.91 -106.90 48.02
CA LEU A 238 36.61 -106.23 48.02
C LEU A 238 36.62 -104.94 48.87
N LYS A 239 37.31 -104.94 50.02
CA LYS A 239 37.45 -103.75 50.87
C LYS A 239 38.34 -102.69 50.22
N VAL A 240 39.43 -103.09 49.55
CA VAL A 240 40.28 -102.19 48.75
C VAL A 240 39.51 -101.63 47.55
N ALA A 241 38.81 -102.47 46.79
CA ALA A 241 37.98 -102.06 45.66
C ALA A 241 36.88 -101.07 46.09
N LYS A 242 36.18 -101.34 47.20
CA LYS A 242 35.20 -100.42 47.81
C LYS A 242 35.83 -99.08 48.17
N LEU A 243 37.01 -99.08 48.82
CA LEU A 243 37.71 -97.84 49.18
C LEU A 243 38.21 -97.07 47.95
N THR A 244 38.66 -97.75 46.89
CA THR A 244 39.04 -97.13 45.61
C THR A 244 37.82 -96.51 44.93
N ILE A 245 36.71 -97.25 44.79
CA ILE A 245 35.45 -96.73 44.24
C ILE A 245 34.92 -95.54 45.07
N GLN A 246 35.03 -95.56 46.40
CA GLN A 246 34.66 -94.42 47.25
C GLN A 246 35.58 -93.20 47.04
N ARG A 247 36.90 -93.40 46.87
CA ARG A 247 37.84 -92.34 46.52
C ARG A 247 37.56 -91.75 45.15
N ASP A 248 37.25 -92.58 44.16
CA ASP A 248 36.97 -92.14 42.80
C ASP A 248 35.60 -91.46 42.69
N LEU A 249 34.55 -91.98 43.34
CA LEU A 249 33.28 -91.25 43.51
C LEU A 249 33.50 -89.88 44.18
N SER A 250 34.40 -89.79 45.17
CA SER A 250 34.74 -88.52 45.81
C SER A 250 35.50 -87.57 44.86
N ARG A 251 36.38 -88.09 44.01
CA ARG A 251 37.06 -87.33 42.94
C ARG A 251 36.07 -86.83 41.88
N TYR A 252 35.20 -87.70 41.37
CA TYR A 252 34.16 -87.34 40.41
C TYR A 252 33.15 -86.34 41.00
N LYS A 253 32.75 -86.47 42.27
CA LYS A 253 31.87 -85.49 42.95
C LYS A 253 32.55 -84.13 43.07
N LYS A 254 33.85 -84.07 43.43
CA LYS A 254 34.62 -82.81 43.44
C LYS A 254 34.75 -82.20 42.03
N GLY A 255 35.03 -83.02 41.01
CA GLY A 255 35.10 -82.58 39.62
C GLY A 255 33.77 -82.06 39.06
N LEU A 256 32.66 -82.71 39.39
CA LEU A 256 31.31 -82.27 39.03
C LEU A 256 30.97 -80.91 39.69
N LEU A 257 31.20 -80.78 40.99
CA LEU A 257 30.98 -79.53 41.72
C LEU A 257 31.84 -78.38 41.17
N GLN A 258 33.08 -78.66 40.74
CA GLN A 258 33.90 -77.64 40.10
C GLN A 258 33.33 -77.25 38.72
N ALA A 259 33.00 -78.22 37.86
CA ALA A 259 32.37 -77.93 36.57
C ALA A 259 31.03 -77.19 36.70
N GLU A 260 30.27 -77.42 37.78
CA GLU A 260 29.05 -76.67 38.09
C GLU A 260 29.33 -75.22 38.49
N ARG A 261 30.37 -74.95 39.30
CA ARG A 261 30.85 -73.58 39.58
C ARG A 261 31.32 -72.89 38.30
N ASP A 262 32.14 -73.56 37.50
CA ASP A 262 32.66 -73.01 36.25
C ASP A 262 31.51 -72.65 35.29
N LEU A 263 30.48 -73.51 35.20
CA LEU A 263 29.26 -73.22 34.43
C LEU A 263 28.42 -72.07 35.02
N GLN A 264 28.45 -71.84 36.34
CA GLN A 264 27.82 -70.65 36.95
C GLN A 264 28.62 -69.38 36.60
N ILE A 265 29.95 -69.42 36.70
CA ILE A 265 30.86 -68.32 36.32
C ILE A 265 30.67 -67.95 34.85
N TYR A 266 30.68 -68.93 33.93
CA TYR A 266 30.44 -68.67 32.51
C TYR A 266 29.02 -68.12 32.23
N ARG A 267 27.99 -68.51 32.99
CA ARG A 267 26.65 -67.92 32.88
C ARG A 267 26.64 -66.46 33.31
N ALA A 268 27.28 -66.14 34.44
CA ALA A 268 27.41 -64.77 34.94
C ALA A 268 28.17 -63.88 33.93
N GLN A 269 29.31 -64.34 33.41
CA GLN A 269 30.06 -63.64 32.35
C GLN A 269 29.22 -63.41 31.08
N VAL A 270 28.43 -64.39 30.65
CA VAL A 270 27.54 -64.24 29.48
C VAL A 270 26.37 -63.28 29.75
N GLN A 271 25.89 -63.18 30.99
CA GLN A 271 24.91 -62.17 31.40
C GLN A 271 25.56 -60.77 31.43
N GLU A 272 26.72 -60.63 32.07
CA GLU A 272 27.47 -59.38 32.17
C GLU A 272 27.87 -58.84 30.78
N LEU A 273 28.32 -59.69 29.85
CA LEU A 273 28.61 -59.30 28.47
C LEU A 273 27.35 -58.83 27.71
N ARG A 274 26.18 -59.44 27.96
CA ARG A 274 24.90 -58.98 27.39
C ARG A 274 24.46 -57.65 27.98
N GLU A 275 24.69 -57.42 29.27
CA GLU A 275 24.43 -56.13 29.90
C GLU A 275 25.39 -55.05 29.41
N LYS A 276 26.70 -55.33 29.31
CA LYS A 276 27.70 -54.42 28.72
C LYS A 276 27.35 -54.07 27.28
N ASN A 277 26.89 -55.04 26.47
CA ASN A 277 26.42 -54.78 25.11
C ASN A 277 25.11 -53.96 25.10
N ARG A 278 24.19 -54.20 26.03
CA ARG A 278 22.94 -53.43 26.14
C ARG A 278 23.19 -51.99 26.59
N ARG A 279 24.11 -51.77 27.54
CA ARG A 279 24.57 -50.44 27.97
C ARG A 279 25.21 -49.72 26.79
N ARG A 280 26.20 -50.31 26.12
CA ARG A 280 26.76 -49.74 24.87
C ARG A 280 25.68 -49.37 23.84
N GLN A 281 24.67 -50.21 23.64
CA GLN A 281 23.56 -49.88 22.73
C GLN A 281 22.70 -48.70 23.20
N THR A 282 22.43 -48.55 24.51
CA THR A 282 21.73 -47.37 25.04
C THR A 282 22.60 -46.11 25.00
N ASP A 283 23.89 -46.25 25.33
CA ASP A 283 24.87 -45.18 25.36
C ASP A 283 25.09 -44.65 23.93
N GLU A 284 25.23 -45.54 22.94
CA GLU A 284 25.29 -45.20 21.52
C GLU A 284 23.98 -44.57 20.98
N THR A 285 22.79 -44.90 21.51
CA THR A 285 21.56 -44.19 21.11
C THR A 285 21.49 -42.79 21.71
N ILE A 286 21.80 -42.66 23.00
CA ILE A 286 21.85 -41.36 23.69
C ILE A 286 22.91 -40.45 23.04
N GLN A 287 24.07 -41.00 22.67
CA GLN A 287 25.13 -40.22 22.03
C GLN A 287 24.72 -39.74 20.63
N ARG A 288 24.06 -40.58 19.80
CA ARG A 288 23.49 -40.13 18.52
C ARG A 288 22.40 -39.07 18.70
N GLU A 289 21.56 -39.18 19.72
CA GLU A 289 20.54 -38.17 20.03
C GLU A 289 21.19 -36.86 20.50
N MET A 290 22.26 -36.92 21.31
CA MET A 290 23.06 -35.75 21.70
C MET A 290 23.78 -35.10 20.53
N ASP A 291 24.34 -35.89 19.61
CA ASP A 291 25.04 -35.38 18.42
C ASP A 291 24.05 -34.72 17.44
N LEU A 292 22.86 -35.30 17.25
CA LEU A 292 21.76 -34.67 16.50
C LEU A 292 21.27 -33.37 17.16
N MET A 293 21.10 -33.35 18.48
CA MET A 293 20.72 -32.12 19.21
C MET A 293 21.81 -31.03 19.11
N ARG A 294 23.10 -31.40 19.09
CA ARG A 294 24.20 -30.46 18.82
C ARG A 294 24.12 -29.90 17.41
N GLN A 295 23.94 -30.76 16.40
CA GLN A 295 23.78 -30.36 15.00
C GLN A 295 22.56 -29.43 14.81
N ASP A 296 21.42 -29.73 15.44
CA ASP A 296 20.25 -28.86 15.45
C ASP A 296 20.58 -27.50 16.09
N ILE A 297 21.20 -27.46 17.27
CA ILE A 297 21.61 -26.21 17.94
C ILE A 297 22.57 -25.40 17.05
N GLU A 298 23.59 -26.03 16.45
CA GLU A 298 24.53 -25.37 15.54
C GLU A 298 23.82 -24.77 14.31
N THR A 299 22.82 -25.46 13.73
CA THR A 299 22.03 -24.88 12.63
C THR A 299 21.15 -23.71 13.09
N ARG A 300 20.62 -23.73 14.32
CA ARG A 300 19.86 -22.59 14.87
C ARG A 300 20.77 -21.42 15.20
N ASP A 301 21.95 -21.65 15.76
CA ASP A 301 22.96 -20.62 15.98
C ASP A 301 23.42 -19.99 14.66
N ALA A 302 23.57 -20.77 13.59
CA ALA A 302 23.86 -20.26 12.26
C ALA A 302 22.70 -19.40 11.69
N GLN A 303 21.46 -19.83 11.85
CA GLN A 303 20.27 -19.04 11.48
C GLN A 303 20.17 -17.74 12.28
N VAL A 304 20.38 -17.79 13.60
CA VAL A 304 20.40 -16.61 14.48
C VAL A 304 21.50 -15.65 14.07
N LYS A 305 22.71 -16.13 13.73
CA LYS A 305 23.80 -15.28 13.20
C LYS A 305 23.48 -14.67 11.83
N SER A 306 22.80 -15.40 10.94
CA SER A 306 22.31 -14.84 9.67
C SER A 306 21.32 -13.70 9.92
N LEU A 307 20.27 -13.95 10.72
CA LEU A 307 19.25 -12.96 11.05
C LEU A 307 19.82 -11.76 11.83
N GLN A 308 20.85 -11.95 12.68
CA GLN A 308 21.57 -10.86 13.34
C GLN A 308 22.38 -10.01 12.37
N ASN A 309 23.02 -10.62 11.37
CA ASN A 309 23.73 -9.89 10.32
C ASN A 309 22.75 -9.17 9.39
N GLU A 310 21.67 -9.83 8.95
CA GLU A 310 20.61 -9.20 8.15
C GLU A 310 19.98 -8.00 8.89
N LEU A 311 19.70 -8.13 10.19
CA LEU A 311 19.23 -7.04 11.04
C LEU A 311 20.27 -5.92 11.19
N ARG A 312 21.57 -6.24 11.18
CA ARG A 312 22.65 -5.26 11.21
C ARG A 312 22.77 -4.51 9.89
N ASP A 313 22.69 -5.21 8.76
CA ASP A 313 22.77 -4.63 7.41
C ASP A 313 21.55 -3.76 7.12
N VAL A 314 20.35 -4.16 7.56
CA VAL A 314 19.14 -3.33 7.51
C VAL A 314 19.29 -2.08 8.38
N LYS A 315 19.87 -2.20 9.59
CA LYS A 315 20.15 -1.05 10.45
C LYS A 315 21.23 -0.12 9.88
N SER A 316 22.24 -0.64 9.20
CA SER A 316 23.26 0.16 8.51
C SER A 316 22.59 1.00 7.42
N LYS A 317 21.83 0.36 6.52
CA LYS A 317 21.07 1.03 5.45
C LYS A 317 20.03 2.01 5.98
N GLN A 318 19.42 1.71 7.13
CA GLN A 318 18.50 2.63 7.78
C GLN A 318 19.22 3.84 8.40
N SER A 319 20.45 3.68 8.92
CA SER A 319 21.30 4.84 9.29
C SER A 319 21.66 5.63 8.05
N GLU A 320 22.25 4.98 7.03
CA GLU A 320 22.66 5.61 5.76
C GLU A 320 21.55 6.46 5.13
N VAL A 321 20.29 5.99 5.16
CA VAL A 321 19.11 6.76 4.69
C VAL A 321 18.66 7.84 5.66
N VAL A 322 18.75 7.64 6.98
CA VAL A 322 18.47 8.69 7.98
C VAL A 322 19.52 9.79 7.96
N ASP A 323 20.77 9.44 7.68
CA ASP A 323 21.90 10.33 7.58
C ASP A 323 21.82 11.13 6.26
N SER A 324 21.53 10.48 5.11
CA SER A 324 21.28 11.23 3.86
C SER A 324 20.06 12.16 3.95
N LEU A 325 19.00 11.75 4.66
CA LEU A 325 17.82 12.61 4.91
C LEU A 325 18.12 13.75 5.89
N ARG A 326 19.22 13.70 6.66
CA ARG A 326 19.68 14.84 7.47
C ARG A 326 20.49 15.81 6.61
N ASP A 327 21.37 15.28 5.77
CA ASP A 327 22.11 16.08 4.78
C ASP A 327 21.13 16.83 3.86
N ASP A 328 20.12 16.15 3.32
CA ASP A 328 19.03 16.75 2.52
C ASP A 328 18.27 17.86 3.29
N ILE A 329 18.06 17.68 4.60
CA ILE A 329 17.40 18.69 5.46
C ILE A 329 18.32 19.87 5.74
N GLU A 330 19.61 19.67 5.99
CA GLU A 330 20.57 20.74 6.24
C GLU A 330 20.76 21.62 4.99
N ASP A 331 20.86 21.01 3.80
CA ASP A 331 20.85 21.71 2.51
C ASP A 331 19.53 22.49 2.31
N LEU A 332 18.36 21.88 2.56
CA LEU A 332 17.08 22.57 2.43
C LEU A 332 16.96 23.74 3.42
N GLU A 333 17.32 23.57 4.69
CA GLU A 333 17.34 24.67 5.67
C GLU A 333 18.33 25.78 5.27
N ALA A 334 19.46 25.44 4.64
CA ALA A 334 20.40 26.44 4.11
C ALA A 334 19.76 27.26 2.98
N THR A 335 19.03 26.63 2.05
CA THR A 335 18.30 27.36 0.99
C THR A 335 17.13 28.19 1.52
N VAL A 336 16.50 27.77 2.63
CA VAL A 336 15.48 28.59 3.33
C VAL A 336 16.15 29.82 3.92
N ARG A 337 17.23 29.66 4.71
CA ARG A 337 18.01 30.77 5.28
C ARG A 337 18.61 31.71 4.24
N GLU A 338 18.82 31.27 3.00
CA GLU A 338 19.22 32.14 1.88
C GLU A 338 18.03 32.90 1.29
N LYS A 339 16.85 32.26 1.15
CA LYS A 339 15.61 32.91 0.74
C LYS A 339 15.11 33.92 1.76
N ASP A 340 15.22 33.64 3.05
CA ASP A 340 14.82 34.56 4.13
C ASP A 340 15.63 35.87 4.03
N ARG A 341 16.96 35.77 3.86
CA ARG A 341 17.83 36.94 3.61
C ARG A 341 17.50 37.67 2.31
N MET A 342 17.16 36.95 1.23
CA MET A 342 16.68 37.58 -0.01
C MET A 342 15.26 38.20 0.11
N ILE A 343 14.51 37.88 1.16
CA ILE A 343 13.26 38.56 1.51
C ILE A 343 13.58 39.81 2.33
N GLU A 344 14.43 39.71 3.35
CA GLU A 344 14.93 40.87 4.13
C GLU A 344 15.51 41.97 3.22
N GLU A 345 16.41 41.61 2.29
CA GLU A 345 16.98 42.54 1.28
C GLU A 345 15.90 43.22 0.40
N ARG A 346 14.78 42.55 0.14
CA ARG A 346 13.68 43.09 -0.69
C ARG A 346 12.67 43.88 0.12
N GLU A 347 12.50 43.56 1.40
CA GLU A 347 11.70 44.36 2.33
C GLU A 347 12.40 45.69 2.62
N GLU A 348 13.72 45.70 2.76
CA GLU A 348 14.54 46.93 2.78
C GLU A 348 14.40 47.74 1.47
N GLU A 349 14.50 47.11 0.29
CA GLU A 349 14.31 47.78 -1.01
C GLU A 349 12.89 48.36 -1.16
N ILE A 350 11.87 47.65 -0.69
CA ILE A 350 10.46 48.10 -0.67
C ILE A 350 10.26 49.25 0.33
N GLU A 351 10.92 49.24 1.49
CA GLU A 351 10.86 50.35 2.45
C GLU A 351 11.56 51.59 1.89
N GLU A 352 12.75 51.46 1.29
CA GLU A 352 13.41 52.54 0.56
C GLU A 352 12.54 53.13 -0.56
N LEU A 353 11.77 52.30 -1.29
CA LEU A 353 10.87 52.76 -2.35
C LEU A 353 9.64 53.49 -1.80
N LYS A 354 9.00 52.98 -0.73
CA LYS A 354 7.93 53.71 -0.01
C LYS A 354 8.43 55.05 0.52
N ASP A 355 9.66 55.08 1.03
CA ASP A 355 10.24 56.28 1.62
C ASP A 355 10.65 57.32 0.55
N LYS A 356 10.82 56.91 -0.72
CA LYS A 356 10.95 57.82 -1.88
C LYS A 356 9.57 58.30 -2.35
N ASP A 357 8.60 57.38 -2.48
CA ASP A 357 7.21 57.67 -2.85
C ASP A 357 6.55 58.68 -1.89
N ASN A 358 6.74 58.51 -0.58
CA ASN A 358 6.30 59.47 0.44
C ASN A 358 6.89 60.89 0.24
N LYS A 359 8.16 60.99 -0.16
CA LYS A 359 8.85 62.28 -0.40
C LYS A 359 8.38 62.92 -1.71
N GLU A 360 8.14 62.12 -2.75
CA GLU A 360 7.54 62.59 -4.00
C GLU A 360 6.08 63.04 -3.79
N HIS A 361 5.29 62.30 -3.00
CA HIS A 361 3.94 62.71 -2.61
C HIS A 361 3.92 64.03 -1.82
N PHE A 362 4.88 64.24 -0.90
CA PHE A 362 5.02 65.51 -0.19
C PHE A 362 5.35 66.66 -1.14
N ALA A 363 6.33 66.49 -2.03
CA ALA A 363 6.70 67.49 -3.02
C ALA A 363 5.57 67.79 -4.04
N VAL A 364 4.77 66.77 -4.41
CA VAL A 364 3.56 66.95 -5.24
C VAL A 364 2.49 67.74 -4.49
N SER A 365 2.33 67.52 -3.19
CA SER A 365 1.40 68.29 -2.34
C SER A 365 1.84 69.76 -2.22
N GLU A 366 3.13 70.04 -2.00
CA GLU A 366 3.66 71.40 -1.99
C GLU A 366 3.39 72.11 -3.33
N LEU A 367 3.76 71.48 -4.45
CA LEU A 367 3.51 71.98 -5.81
C LEU A 367 2.01 72.16 -6.12
N GLN A 368 1.11 71.37 -5.53
CA GLN A 368 -0.34 71.58 -5.62
C GLN A 368 -0.76 72.87 -4.91
N THR A 369 -0.27 73.12 -3.69
CA THR A 369 -0.59 74.39 -2.98
C THR A 369 0.03 75.62 -3.66
N GLU A 370 1.17 75.48 -4.33
CA GLU A 370 1.74 76.56 -5.17
C GLU A 370 0.90 76.81 -6.43
N LEU A 371 0.44 75.73 -7.08
CA LEU A 371 -0.47 75.83 -8.23
C LEU A 371 -1.80 76.49 -7.86
N GLU A 372 -2.36 76.19 -6.68
CA GLU A 372 -3.59 76.81 -6.19
C GLU A 372 -3.40 78.30 -5.91
N ARG A 373 -2.33 78.71 -5.21
CA ARG A 373 -2.01 80.14 -5.01
C ARG A 373 -1.81 80.88 -6.34
N ALA A 374 -1.18 80.23 -7.34
CA ALA A 374 -1.02 80.80 -8.67
C ALA A 374 -2.35 80.92 -9.43
N LYS A 375 -3.30 80.00 -9.23
CA LYS A 375 -4.67 80.10 -9.76
C LYS A 375 -5.46 81.23 -9.11
N GLU A 376 -5.39 81.37 -7.78
CA GLU A 376 -6.03 82.48 -7.06
C GLU A 376 -5.54 83.84 -7.58
N GLN A 377 -4.22 83.99 -7.79
CA GLN A 377 -3.62 85.18 -8.38
C GLN A 377 -4.10 85.43 -9.83
N LEU A 378 -4.21 84.38 -10.65
CA LEU A 378 -4.74 84.50 -12.02
C LEU A 378 -6.23 84.87 -12.04
N GLU A 379 -7.03 84.31 -11.13
CA GLU A 379 -8.44 84.70 -11.00
C GLU A 379 -8.60 86.17 -10.60
N ASP A 380 -7.81 86.67 -9.65
CA ASP A 380 -7.90 88.07 -9.21
C ASP A 380 -7.40 89.05 -10.28
N LEU A 381 -6.37 88.67 -11.04
CA LEU A 381 -6.00 89.37 -12.26
C LEU A 381 -7.14 89.36 -13.29
N GLN A 382 -7.82 88.23 -13.49
CA GLN A 382 -8.92 88.12 -14.43
C GLN A 382 -10.16 88.93 -14.00
N LYS A 383 -10.47 88.96 -12.70
CA LYS A 383 -11.49 89.85 -12.11
C LYS A 383 -11.16 91.33 -12.36
N SER A 384 -9.89 91.73 -12.21
CA SER A 384 -9.46 93.11 -12.51
C SER A 384 -9.52 93.43 -14.02
N LEU A 385 -9.20 92.46 -14.88
CA LEU A 385 -9.28 92.57 -16.33
C LEU A 385 -10.73 92.71 -16.80
N ASP A 386 -11.67 91.99 -16.20
CA ASP A 386 -13.10 92.10 -16.53
C ASP A 386 -13.71 93.41 -16.02
N GLN A 387 -13.25 93.95 -14.89
CA GLN A 387 -13.57 95.32 -14.44
C GLN A 387 -13.03 96.38 -15.42
N ALA A 388 -11.82 96.19 -15.95
CA ALA A 388 -11.27 97.07 -16.99
C ALA A 388 -12.08 96.97 -18.31
N LYS A 389 -12.52 95.77 -18.71
CA LYS A 389 -13.42 95.58 -19.86
C LYS A 389 -14.79 96.23 -19.66
N SER A 390 -15.37 96.18 -18.46
CA SER A 390 -16.66 96.86 -18.20
C SER A 390 -16.51 98.38 -18.26
N ALA A 391 -15.46 98.94 -17.65
CA ALA A 391 -15.15 100.37 -17.75
C ALA A 391 -14.90 100.82 -19.21
N ALA A 392 -14.20 100.00 -20.01
CA ALA A 392 -13.98 100.26 -21.43
C ALA A 392 -15.29 100.22 -22.25
N ARG A 393 -16.23 99.30 -21.92
CA ARG A 393 -17.57 99.25 -22.54
C ARG A 393 -18.41 100.47 -22.17
N GLU A 394 -18.39 100.91 -20.92
CA GLU A 394 -19.09 102.12 -20.48
C GLU A 394 -18.54 103.38 -21.17
N ALA A 395 -17.22 103.46 -21.34
CA ALA A 395 -16.58 104.52 -22.13
C ALA A 395 -17.00 104.47 -23.61
N GLN A 396 -17.02 103.28 -24.23
CA GLN A 396 -17.44 103.11 -25.62
C GLN A 396 -18.93 103.43 -25.84
N ASP A 397 -19.80 103.14 -24.87
CA ASP A 397 -21.22 103.49 -24.94
C ASP A 397 -21.48 104.98 -24.66
N ALA A 398 -20.62 105.63 -23.86
CA ALA A 398 -20.60 107.09 -23.75
C ALA A 398 -20.12 107.76 -25.06
N GLU A 399 -19.09 107.22 -25.70
CA GLU A 399 -18.62 107.67 -27.02
C GLU A 399 -19.72 107.52 -28.09
N LYS A 400 -20.44 106.39 -28.14
CA LYS A 400 -21.57 106.19 -29.06
C LYS A 400 -22.68 107.24 -28.85
N ARG A 401 -22.98 107.62 -27.60
CA ARG A 401 -23.96 108.69 -27.30
C ARG A 401 -23.46 110.05 -27.78
N ALA A 402 -22.22 110.42 -27.47
CA ALA A 402 -21.62 111.66 -27.95
C ALA A 402 -21.53 111.72 -29.50
N MET A 403 -21.31 110.57 -30.16
CA MET A 403 -21.35 110.45 -31.62
C MET A 403 -22.78 110.56 -32.19
N GLN A 404 -23.82 110.12 -31.47
CA GLN A 404 -25.22 110.32 -31.86
C GLN A 404 -25.65 111.77 -31.67
N GLU A 405 -25.28 112.42 -30.57
CA GLU A 405 -25.49 113.86 -30.33
C GLU A 405 -24.76 114.71 -31.38
N LYS A 406 -23.53 114.33 -31.74
CA LYS A 406 -22.77 114.95 -32.84
C LYS A 406 -23.42 114.70 -34.20
N ALA A 407 -23.97 113.51 -34.46
CA ALA A 407 -24.68 113.21 -35.70
C ALA A 407 -25.95 114.06 -35.83
N GLN A 408 -26.69 114.26 -34.74
CA GLN A 408 -27.86 115.17 -34.70
C GLN A 408 -27.44 116.62 -34.99
N ALA A 409 -26.38 117.13 -34.36
CA ALA A 409 -25.85 118.46 -34.68
C ALA A 409 -25.32 118.57 -36.13
N GLU A 410 -24.85 117.47 -36.73
CA GLU A 410 -24.47 117.40 -38.15
C GLU A 410 -25.67 117.24 -39.10
N ASP A 411 -26.81 116.74 -38.61
CA ASP A 411 -28.10 116.70 -39.31
C ASP A 411 -28.73 118.11 -39.30
N ASP A 412 -28.75 118.80 -38.15
CA ASP A 412 -29.15 120.21 -38.01
C ASP A 412 -28.34 121.12 -38.95
N LEU A 413 -27.01 120.94 -38.96
CA LEU A 413 -26.12 121.62 -39.90
C LEU A 413 -26.35 121.19 -41.36
N ARG A 414 -26.88 119.98 -41.62
CA ARG A 414 -27.25 119.54 -42.97
C ARG A 414 -28.55 120.15 -43.46
N GLU A 415 -29.57 120.34 -42.62
CA GLU A 415 -30.76 121.14 -42.98
C GLU A 415 -30.35 122.58 -43.33
N LEU A 416 -29.47 123.18 -42.50
CA LEU A 416 -28.86 124.49 -42.76
C LEU A 416 -28.03 124.52 -44.06
N HIS A 417 -27.34 123.43 -44.38
CA HIS A 417 -26.64 123.24 -45.65
C HIS A 417 -27.58 122.97 -46.83
N GLU A 418 -28.79 122.44 -46.64
CA GLU A 418 -29.80 122.25 -47.69
C GLU A 418 -30.52 123.57 -48.02
N GLU A 419 -30.76 124.44 -47.02
CA GLU A 419 -31.15 125.84 -47.26
C GLU A 419 -30.08 126.62 -48.07
N MET A 420 -28.80 126.28 -47.90
CA MET A 420 -27.71 126.81 -48.72
C MET A 420 -27.55 126.09 -50.06
N ALA A 421 -27.74 124.77 -50.14
CA ALA A 421 -27.57 123.98 -51.37
C ALA A 421 -28.65 124.27 -52.41
N ASN A 422 -29.86 124.65 -51.97
CA ASN A 422 -30.89 125.24 -52.83
C ASN A 422 -30.47 126.56 -53.51
N LYS A 423 -29.28 127.11 -53.20
CA LYS A 423 -28.64 128.24 -53.93
C LYS A 423 -27.41 127.86 -54.75
N SER A 424 -26.87 126.63 -54.65
CA SER A 424 -25.73 126.19 -55.48
C SER A 424 -25.54 124.67 -55.55
N ILE A 425 -26.01 124.05 -56.64
CA ILE A 425 -25.54 122.73 -57.08
C ILE A 425 -25.19 122.79 -58.57
N SER A 426 -23.91 122.58 -58.89
CA SER A 426 -23.44 122.40 -60.27
C SER A 426 -22.46 121.23 -60.35
N THR A 427 -22.67 120.37 -61.34
CA THR A 427 -21.74 119.34 -61.86
C THR A 427 -21.35 118.15 -60.95
N LYS A 428 -21.03 117.04 -61.61
CA LYS A 428 -20.81 115.68 -61.05
C LYS A 428 -19.48 115.11 -61.58
N GLY A 429 -18.93 114.05 -60.98
CA GLY A 429 -17.96 113.20 -61.69
C GLY A 429 -17.15 112.20 -60.86
N LEU A 430 -17.71 111.02 -60.54
CA LEU A 430 -16.98 109.92 -59.87
C LEU A 430 -17.25 108.50 -60.44
N SER A 431 -17.85 108.39 -61.62
CA SER A 431 -18.35 107.11 -62.16
C SER A 431 -17.28 106.08 -62.57
N ARG A 432 -15.98 106.38 -62.51
CA ARG A 432 -14.89 105.53 -63.06
C ARG A 432 -14.05 104.77 -62.01
N GLN A 433 -14.45 104.78 -60.74
CA GLN A 433 -13.73 104.06 -59.65
C GLN A 433 -14.45 102.80 -59.14
N LEU A 434 -15.67 102.52 -59.61
CA LEU A 434 -16.42 101.32 -59.24
C LEU A 434 -15.97 100.08 -60.04
N GLU A 435 -15.59 100.28 -61.30
CA GLU A 435 -15.31 99.22 -62.27
C GLU A 435 -14.05 98.42 -61.92
N GLU A 436 -12.98 99.08 -61.45
CA GLU A 436 -11.72 98.42 -61.04
C GLU A 436 -11.82 97.65 -59.69
N LYS A 437 -12.90 97.80 -58.93
CA LYS A 437 -13.13 97.06 -57.68
C LYS A 437 -13.84 95.73 -57.89
N ALA A 438 -14.67 95.59 -58.92
CA ALA A 438 -15.40 94.36 -59.21
C ALA A 438 -14.44 93.18 -59.45
N SER A 439 -13.52 93.33 -60.41
CA SER A 439 -12.62 92.26 -60.85
C SER A 439 -11.54 91.82 -59.85
N ARG A 440 -11.47 92.43 -58.66
CA ARG A 440 -10.63 91.93 -57.55
C ARG A 440 -11.41 91.00 -56.62
N LEU A 441 -12.66 91.37 -56.30
CA LEU A 441 -13.56 90.54 -55.50
C LEU A 441 -13.90 89.22 -56.21
N GLU A 442 -13.96 89.21 -57.55
CA GLU A 442 -14.17 88.00 -58.35
C GLU A 442 -13.05 86.96 -58.19
N GLY A 443 -11.81 87.39 -57.91
CA GLY A 443 -10.68 86.49 -57.65
C GLY A 443 -10.75 85.86 -56.26
N GLU A 444 -10.90 86.68 -55.22
CA GLU A 444 -11.03 86.25 -53.82
C GLU A 444 -12.21 85.26 -53.63
N VAL A 445 -13.32 85.48 -54.35
CA VAL A 445 -14.47 84.58 -54.37
C VAL A 445 -14.14 83.20 -54.97
N HIS A 446 -13.18 83.10 -55.89
CA HIS A 446 -12.83 81.83 -56.53
C HIS A 446 -11.86 80.99 -55.69
N GLU A 447 -10.92 81.62 -54.98
CA GLU A 447 -10.06 80.95 -53.99
C GLU A 447 -10.90 80.40 -52.83
N MET A 448 -11.80 81.24 -52.27
CA MET A 448 -12.78 80.84 -51.24
C MET A 448 -13.74 79.71 -51.71
N GLN A 449 -13.94 79.53 -53.01
CA GLN A 449 -14.72 78.41 -53.56
C GLN A 449 -13.92 77.11 -53.61
N GLN A 450 -12.61 77.16 -53.82
CA GLN A 450 -11.73 75.98 -53.81
C GLN A 450 -11.53 75.46 -52.37
N GLU A 451 -11.18 76.33 -51.41
CA GLU A 451 -11.07 75.95 -49.99
C GLU A 451 -12.36 75.29 -49.47
N ARG A 452 -13.52 75.85 -49.84
CA ARG A 452 -14.82 75.30 -49.44
C ARG A 452 -15.17 73.99 -50.15
N TYR A 453 -14.57 73.69 -51.30
CA TYR A 453 -14.69 72.37 -51.94
C TYR A 453 -13.84 71.34 -51.20
N ASP A 454 -12.59 71.66 -50.90
CA ASP A 454 -11.66 70.74 -50.23
C ASP A 454 -12.12 70.41 -48.81
N LEU A 455 -12.52 71.41 -48.02
CA LEU A 455 -13.17 71.21 -46.71
C LEU A 455 -14.45 70.36 -46.82
N GLN A 456 -15.19 70.42 -47.93
CA GLN A 456 -16.35 69.57 -48.17
C GLN A 456 -15.97 68.13 -48.55
N THR A 457 -14.75 67.86 -49.02
CA THR A 457 -14.23 66.49 -49.19
C THR A 457 -13.72 65.90 -47.87
N GLU A 458 -13.00 66.69 -47.06
CA GLU A 458 -12.61 66.33 -45.69
C GLU A 458 -13.84 66.01 -44.82
N LEU A 459 -14.89 66.83 -44.88
CA LEU A 459 -16.15 66.59 -44.16
C LEU A 459 -16.87 65.31 -44.61
N LYS A 460 -16.71 64.88 -45.87
CA LYS A 460 -17.25 63.60 -46.35
C LYS A 460 -16.42 62.42 -45.83
N ARG A 461 -15.09 62.56 -45.82
CA ARG A 461 -14.15 61.55 -45.32
C ARG A 461 -14.35 61.29 -43.83
N THR A 462 -14.44 62.34 -43.01
CA THR A 462 -14.68 62.23 -41.56
C THR A 462 -16.08 61.68 -41.24
N LYS A 463 -17.13 62.06 -42.00
CA LYS A 463 -18.46 61.46 -41.84
C LYS A 463 -18.49 59.96 -42.17
N GLU A 464 -17.80 59.52 -43.23
CA GLU A 464 -17.70 58.10 -43.54
C GLU A 464 -16.89 57.33 -42.48
N GLN A 465 -15.88 57.95 -41.87
CA GLN A 465 -15.18 57.38 -40.72
C GLN A 465 -16.07 57.28 -39.47
N SER A 466 -16.90 58.30 -39.17
CA SER A 466 -17.91 58.24 -38.09
C SER A 466 -18.88 57.09 -38.33
N ARG A 467 -19.43 56.99 -39.54
CA ARG A 467 -20.35 55.92 -39.96
C ARG A 467 -19.74 54.52 -39.78
N GLN A 468 -18.45 54.35 -40.05
CA GLN A 468 -17.71 53.10 -39.84
C GLN A 468 -17.35 52.81 -38.37
N LEU A 469 -17.39 53.80 -37.48
CA LEU A 469 -17.29 53.60 -36.03
C LEU A 469 -18.66 53.30 -35.42
N GLU A 470 -19.71 53.99 -35.85
CA GLU A 470 -21.12 53.70 -35.51
C GLU A 470 -21.51 52.26 -35.91
N GLU A 471 -21.15 51.82 -37.11
CA GLU A 471 -21.32 50.41 -37.54
C GLU A 471 -20.56 49.39 -36.68
N LYS A 472 -19.45 49.77 -36.03
CA LYS A 472 -18.70 48.89 -35.11
C LYS A 472 -19.31 48.89 -33.72
N ALA A 473 -19.70 50.06 -33.21
CA ALA A 473 -20.42 50.18 -31.95
C ALA A 473 -21.71 49.35 -31.98
N SER A 474 -22.52 49.47 -33.03
CA SER A 474 -23.77 48.71 -33.18
C SER A 474 -23.57 47.19 -33.28
N ARG A 475 -22.43 46.73 -33.83
CA ARG A 475 -22.07 45.29 -33.80
C ARG A 475 -21.72 44.82 -32.39
N LEU A 476 -20.90 45.59 -31.67
CA LEU A 476 -20.53 45.29 -30.28
C LEU A 476 -21.75 45.33 -29.33
N GLU A 477 -22.69 46.25 -29.55
CA GLU A 477 -23.99 46.27 -28.86
C GLU A 477 -24.81 45.01 -29.16
N GLY A 478 -24.81 44.54 -30.41
CA GLY A 478 -25.41 43.27 -30.81
C GLY A 478 -24.80 42.06 -30.09
N GLU A 479 -23.46 41.95 -30.11
CA GLU A 479 -22.70 40.90 -29.41
C GLU A 479 -22.97 40.92 -27.90
N VAL A 480 -22.99 42.11 -27.28
CA VAL A 480 -23.36 42.28 -25.85
C VAL A 480 -24.81 41.84 -25.59
N HIS A 481 -25.75 42.11 -26.48
CA HIS A 481 -27.14 41.63 -26.36
C HIS A 481 -27.31 40.13 -26.63
N GLU A 482 -26.39 39.47 -27.33
CA GLU A 482 -26.35 38.01 -27.45
C GLU A 482 -25.76 37.37 -26.19
N MET A 483 -24.60 37.85 -25.72
CA MET A 483 -24.01 37.44 -24.43
C MET A 483 -24.96 37.65 -23.23
N GLN A 484 -25.76 38.73 -23.24
CA GLN A 484 -26.81 38.95 -22.23
C GLN A 484 -27.93 37.90 -22.29
N ARG A 485 -28.33 37.45 -23.49
CA ARG A 485 -29.35 36.41 -23.68
C ARG A 485 -28.84 35.04 -23.24
N GLU A 486 -27.63 34.66 -23.65
CA GLU A 486 -26.98 33.43 -23.15
C GLU A 486 -26.89 33.42 -21.61
N ARG A 487 -26.55 34.56 -20.99
CA ARG A 487 -26.53 34.67 -19.53
C ARG A 487 -27.92 34.52 -18.89
N TYR A 488 -28.99 34.95 -19.56
CA TYR A 488 -30.36 34.73 -19.08
C TYR A 488 -30.78 33.25 -19.22
N ASP A 489 -30.45 32.60 -20.33
CA ASP A 489 -30.77 31.19 -20.56
C ASP A 489 -30.01 30.27 -19.59
N LEU A 490 -28.71 30.49 -19.40
CA LEU A 490 -27.91 29.80 -18.38
C LEU A 490 -28.44 30.02 -16.95
N GLN A 491 -28.97 31.22 -16.64
CA GLN A 491 -29.65 31.47 -15.36
C GLN A 491 -31.00 30.74 -15.23
N ALA A 492 -31.69 30.44 -16.33
CA ALA A 492 -32.90 29.64 -16.33
C ALA A 492 -32.58 28.14 -16.17
N GLU A 493 -31.53 27.64 -16.81
CA GLU A 493 -31.05 26.26 -16.61
C GLU A 493 -30.55 26.03 -15.17
N LEU A 494 -29.79 26.96 -14.60
CA LEU A 494 -29.37 26.91 -13.19
C LEU A 494 -30.53 26.99 -12.19
N LYS A 495 -31.73 27.45 -12.59
CA LYS A 495 -32.95 27.35 -11.76
C LYS A 495 -33.56 25.95 -11.86
N ARG A 496 -33.75 25.42 -13.08
CA ARG A 496 -34.26 24.05 -13.29
C ARG A 496 -33.42 23.00 -12.58
N ILE A 497 -32.09 23.07 -12.69
CA ILE A 497 -31.17 22.14 -12.00
C ILE A 497 -31.29 22.24 -10.47
N LYS A 498 -31.61 23.42 -9.92
CA LYS A 498 -31.86 23.59 -8.47
C LYS A 498 -33.22 23.05 -8.04
N GLU A 499 -34.23 23.14 -8.91
CA GLU A 499 -35.57 22.57 -8.71
C GLU A 499 -35.51 21.03 -8.75
N GLU A 500 -34.83 20.45 -9.75
CA GLU A 500 -34.52 19.01 -9.85
C GLU A 500 -33.70 18.50 -8.64
N LEU A 501 -32.73 19.30 -8.16
CA LEU A 501 -31.96 18.99 -6.95
C LEU A 501 -32.79 19.08 -5.66
N ALA A 502 -33.89 19.84 -5.65
CA ALA A 502 -34.83 19.87 -4.52
C ALA A 502 -35.76 18.65 -4.56
N GLU A 503 -36.33 18.33 -5.72
CA GLU A 503 -37.20 17.16 -5.90
C GLU A 503 -36.47 15.84 -5.58
N THR A 504 -35.23 15.69 -6.06
CA THR A 504 -34.41 14.50 -5.75
C THR A 504 -34.07 14.36 -4.27
N LYS A 505 -33.92 15.47 -3.53
CA LYS A 505 -33.76 15.44 -2.06
C LYS A 505 -35.06 15.04 -1.36
N GLU A 506 -36.20 15.58 -1.76
CA GLU A 506 -37.51 15.21 -1.21
C GLU A 506 -37.80 13.72 -1.43
N ASN A 507 -37.48 13.21 -2.62
CA ASN A 507 -37.63 11.79 -2.95
C ASN A 507 -36.64 10.89 -2.19
N LEU A 508 -35.42 11.36 -1.91
CA LEU A 508 -34.47 10.68 -1.04
C LEU A 508 -34.98 10.59 0.41
N ASP A 509 -35.60 11.65 0.93
CA ASP A 509 -36.13 11.66 2.30
C ASP A 509 -37.40 10.79 2.45
N LYS A 510 -38.26 10.73 1.42
CA LYS A 510 -39.34 9.73 1.32
C LYS A 510 -38.80 8.28 1.29
N ALA A 511 -37.66 8.04 0.65
CA ALA A 511 -37.04 6.72 0.65
C ALA A 511 -36.44 6.35 2.02
N LYS A 512 -35.90 7.33 2.78
CA LYS A 512 -35.41 7.11 4.15
C LYS A 512 -36.53 6.74 5.12
N SER A 513 -37.68 7.44 5.08
CA SER A 513 -38.81 7.14 5.99
C SER A 513 -39.39 5.76 5.73
N ALA A 514 -39.60 5.36 4.47
CA ALA A 514 -40.02 4.01 4.11
C ALA A 514 -39.01 2.93 4.59
N CYS A 515 -37.71 3.23 4.60
CA CYS A 515 -36.68 2.33 5.11
C CYS A 515 -36.78 2.15 6.65
N GLU A 516 -37.04 3.22 7.42
CA GLU A 516 -37.29 3.09 8.86
C GLU A 516 -38.60 2.32 9.17
N GLU A 517 -39.66 2.50 8.37
CA GLU A 517 -40.91 1.74 8.53
C GLU A 517 -40.73 0.23 8.33
N THR A 518 -39.98 -0.19 7.30
CA THR A 518 -39.68 -1.62 7.06
C THR A 518 -38.75 -2.21 8.12
N LYS A 519 -37.79 -1.42 8.62
CA LYS A 519 -36.94 -1.76 9.76
C LYS A 519 -37.75 -1.99 11.04
N ASP A 520 -38.82 -1.23 11.26
CA ASP A 520 -39.73 -1.40 12.38
C ASP A 520 -40.72 -2.57 12.22
N SER A 521 -41.19 -2.87 11.00
CA SER A 521 -42.01 -4.07 10.76
C SER A 521 -41.19 -5.36 10.99
N ALA A 522 -39.91 -5.37 10.60
CA ALA A 522 -39.00 -6.48 10.87
C ALA A 522 -38.78 -6.73 12.38
N LYS A 523 -38.69 -5.68 13.21
CA LYS A 523 -38.61 -5.81 14.68
C LYS A 523 -39.84 -6.51 15.26
N ARG A 524 -41.05 -6.11 14.81
CA ARG A 524 -42.33 -6.70 15.26
C ARG A 524 -42.41 -8.19 14.92
N ALA A 525 -42.08 -8.56 13.69
CA ALA A 525 -42.05 -9.96 13.25
C ALA A 525 -41.06 -10.85 14.05
N SER A 526 -39.94 -10.29 14.52
CA SER A 526 -39.03 -11.02 15.41
C SER A 526 -39.65 -11.30 16.79
N GLN A 527 -40.43 -10.35 17.33
CA GLN A 527 -41.05 -10.49 18.66
C GLN A 527 -42.18 -11.54 18.68
N GLU A 528 -42.94 -11.66 17.59
CA GLU A 528 -43.96 -12.73 17.46
C GLU A 528 -43.31 -14.12 17.35
N LYS A 529 -42.23 -14.24 16.58
CA LYS A 529 -41.46 -15.48 16.41
C LYS A 529 -40.93 -16.04 17.74
N ASP A 530 -40.62 -15.18 18.71
CA ASP A 530 -40.13 -15.60 20.02
C ASP A 530 -41.25 -16.00 20.99
N ARG A 531 -42.47 -15.45 20.86
CA ARG A 531 -43.65 -15.89 21.63
C ARG A 531 -44.05 -17.33 21.28
N VAL A 532 -44.13 -17.66 19.99
CA VAL A 532 -44.53 -18.99 19.50
C VAL A 532 -43.59 -20.11 19.96
N LYS A 533 -42.31 -19.80 20.25
CA LYS A 533 -41.37 -20.78 20.82
C LYS A 533 -41.72 -21.18 22.25
N GLU A 534 -42.25 -20.25 23.04
CA GLU A 534 -42.56 -20.48 24.45
C GLU A 534 -43.85 -21.29 24.61
N GLU A 535 -44.85 -21.05 23.75
CA GLU A 535 -46.06 -21.87 23.65
C GLU A 535 -45.74 -23.34 23.28
N LEU A 536 -44.82 -23.55 22.33
CA LEU A 536 -44.31 -24.88 21.96
C LEU A 536 -43.49 -25.58 23.06
N ARG A 537 -42.96 -24.81 24.03
CA ARG A 537 -42.24 -25.33 25.19
C ARG A 537 -43.22 -25.85 26.24
N GLN A 538 -44.27 -25.09 26.54
CA GLN A 538 -45.30 -25.45 27.53
C GLN A 538 -46.06 -26.73 27.14
N LEU A 539 -46.43 -26.86 25.85
CA LEU A 539 -47.11 -28.06 25.33
C LEU A 539 -46.29 -29.35 25.39
N HIS A 540 -44.95 -29.27 25.50
CA HIS A 540 -44.10 -30.46 25.71
C HIS A 540 -44.15 -30.97 27.15
N GLU A 541 -44.45 -30.10 28.12
CA GLU A 541 -44.34 -30.41 29.55
C GLU A 541 -45.61 -31.09 30.08
N GLU A 542 -46.78 -30.76 29.53
CA GLU A 542 -48.07 -31.39 29.88
C GLU A 542 -48.15 -32.88 29.50
N MET A 543 -47.52 -33.28 28.37
CA MET A 543 -47.60 -34.66 27.87
C MET A 543 -46.82 -35.69 28.70
N ALA A 544 -45.95 -35.26 29.62
CA ALA A 544 -45.11 -36.15 30.41
C ALA A 544 -45.85 -36.87 31.57
N ASN A 545 -46.99 -36.35 32.03
CA ASN A 545 -47.51 -36.62 33.38
C ASN A 545 -48.69 -37.63 33.49
N ARG A 546 -48.95 -38.48 32.48
CA ARG A 546 -50.11 -39.41 32.51
C ARG A 546 -49.86 -40.82 31.96
N SER A 547 -49.38 -41.75 32.79
CA SER A 547 -49.87 -43.15 32.83
C SER A 547 -49.20 -44.00 33.92
N LEU A 548 -49.98 -44.52 34.88
CA LEU A 548 -49.66 -45.73 35.65
C LEU A 548 -50.89 -46.22 36.43
N GLY A 549 -51.22 -47.52 36.33
CA GLY A 549 -52.30 -48.17 37.08
C GLY A 549 -52.10 -49.69 37.12
N ARG A 550 -52.43 -50.34 38.24
CA ARG A 550 -52.10 -51.76 38.52
C ARG A 550 -53.31 -52.58 38.96
N GLY A 551 -53.25 -53.92 38.83
CA GLY A 551 -54.24 -54.84 39.39
C GLY A 551 -53.77 -56.30 39.47
N TYR A 552 -54.56 -57.12 40.19
CA TYR A 552 -54.47 -58.60 40.37
C TYR A 552 -53.50 -59.19 41.42
N SER A 553 -53.81 -58.89 42.68
CA SER A 553 -53.06 -59.23 43.89
C SER A 553 -53.05 -60.70 44.38
N ARG A 554 -53.16 -61.70 43.48
CA ARG A 554 -52.95 -63.14 43.84
C ARG A 554 -52.17 -63.97 42.84
N GLN A 555 -52.08 -63.52 41.59
CA GLN A 555 -50.87 -63.85 40.82
C GLN A 555 -49.64 -63.20 41.48
N LEU A 556 -49.81 -62.13 42.27
CA LEU A 556 -48.74 -61.39 42.94
C LEU A 556 -47.88 -62.17 43.94
N GLU A 557 -48.13 -63.42 44.34
CA GLU A 557 -47.21 -64.16 45.24
C GLU A 557 -46.26 -65.09 44.48
N GLU A 558 -46.75 -65.88 43.52
CA GLU A 558 -45.86 -66.57 42.57
C GLU A 558 -45.16 -65.58 41.63
N LYS A 559 -45.88 -64.52 41.22
CA LYS A 559 -45.24 -63.38 40.58
C LYS A 559 -44.41 -62.60 41.59
N ALA A 560 -44.69 -62.48 42.89
CA ALA A 560 -43.70 -61.85 43.79
C ALA A 560 -42.41 -62.67 43.82
N ASN A 561 -42.44 -64.00 43.81
CA ASN A 561 -41.21 -64.80 43.81
C ASN A 561 -40.46 -64.77 42.46
N LYS A 562 -41.17 -64.75 41.33
CA LYS A 562 -40.56 -64.56 40.00
C LYS A 562 -40.09 -63.12 39.81
N LEU A 563 -40.94 -62.14 40.12
CA LEU A 563 -40.60 -60.72 40.22
C LEU A 563 -39.57 -60.45 41.30
N ASP A 564 -39.31 -61.28 42.31
CA ASP A 564 -38.22 -61.08 43.28
C ASP A 564 -36.90 -61.54 42.69
N LYS A 565 -36.93 -62.59 41.87
CA LYS A 565 -35.77 -63.01 41.10
C LYS A 565 -35.48 -62.00 39.98
N GLU A 566 -36.51 -61.60 39.23
CA GLU A 566 -36.44 -60.53 38.23
C GLU A 566 -36.19 -59.16 38.88
N LEU A 567 -36.55 -58.91 40.14
CA LEU A 567 -36.21 -57.70 40.90
C LEU A 567 -34.78 -57.80 41.41
N ARG A 568 -34.25 -58.96 41.78
CA ARG A 568 -32.82 -59.13 42.11
C ARG A 568 -31.95 -59.06 40.85
N GLU A 569 -32.44 -59.53 39.72
CA GLU A 569 -31.77 -59.44 38.42
C GLU A 569 -31.86 -58.00 37.88
N THR A 570 -33.04 -57.38 37.85
CA THR A 570 -33.17 -55.93 37.56
C THR A 570 -32.62 -55.03 38.67
N GLN A 571 -32.36 -55.48 39.91
CA GLN A 571 -31.57 -54.73 40.91
C GLN A 571 -30.09 -54.84 40.61
N ARG A 572 -29.59 -55.98 40.12
CA ARG A 572 -28.21 -56.11 39.63
C ARG A 572 -28.02 -55.28 38.36
N GLU A 573 -28.99 -55.28 37.45
CA GLU A 573 -28.99 -54.42 36.27
C GLU A 573 -29.17 -52.96 36.65
N ASN A 574 -30.11 -52.57 37.52
CA ASN A 574 -30.21 -51.20 38.04
C ASN A 574 -28.97 -50.79 38.84
N HIS A 575 -28.25 -51.71 39.48
CA HIS A 575 -26.97 -51.42 40.15
C HIS A 575 -25.79 -51.34 39.17
N ALA A 576 -25.84 -52.06 38.05
CA ALA A 576 -24.89 -51.94 36.94
C ALA A 576 -25.13 -50.66 36.14
N ILE A 577 -26.39 -50.37 35.78
CA ILE A 577 -26.88 -49.13 35.17
C ILE A 577 -26.62 -47.95 36.12
N LYS A 578 -26.81 -48.09 37.44
CA LYS A 578 -26.42 -47.06 38.41
C LYS A 578 -24.91 -46.89 38.47
N LYS A 579 -24.10 -47.95 38.45
CA LYS A 579 -22.64 -47.82 38.32
C LYS A 579 -22.19 -47.20 37.00
N GLU A 580 -22.91 -47.47 35.91
CA GLU A 580 -22.70 -46.79 34.62
C GLU A 580 -23.18 -45.34 34.64
N LEU A 581 -24.24 -45.02 35.39
CA LEU A 581 -24.76 -43.67 35.56
C LEU A 581 -23.81 -42.87 36.45
N ASP A 582 -23.38 -43.41 37.60
CA ASP A 582 -22.36 -42.85 38.48
C ASP A 582 -21.03 -42.67 37.73
N ALA A 583 -20.69 -43.56 36.79
CA ALA A 583 -19.51 -43.40 35.91
C ALA A 583 -19.73 -42.39 34.78
N LYS A 584 -20.96 -42.24 34.26
CA LYS A 584 -21.35 -41.23 33.26
C LYS A 584 -21.39 -39.84 33.90
N THR A 585 -21.99 -39.66 35.07
CA THR A 585 -22.00 -38.40 35.81
C THR A 585 -20.60 -38.02 36.29
N GLN A 586 -19.73 -38.97 36.66
CA GLN A 586 -18.30 -38.69 36.87
C GLN A 586 -17.55 -38.31 35.57
N HIS A 587 -18.01 -38.76 34.40
CA HIS A 587 -17.44 -38.37 33.11
C HIS A 587 -18.00 -37.03 32.62
N GLU A 588 -19.26 -36.74 32.89
CA GLU A 588 -19.96 -35.49 32.60
C GLU A 588 -19.40 -34.39 33.51
N SER A 589 -19.29 -34.61 34.83
CA SER A 589 -18.61 -33.70 35.76
C SER A 589 -17.15 -33.44 35.39
N ARG A 590 -16.41 -34.42 34.85
CA ARG A 590 -15.05 -34.20 34.30
C ARG A 590 -15.03 -33.45 32.99
N LEU A 591 -16.07 -33.58 32.15
CA LEU A 591 -16.25 -32.76 30.95
C LEU A 591 -16.67 -31.33 31.32
N GLU A 592 -17.48 -31.14 32.35
CA GLU A 592 -17.88 -29.84 32.90
C GLU A 592 -16.68 -29.14 33.55
N GLU A 593 -15.86 -29.83 34.36
CA GLU A 593 -14.57 -29.30 34.84
C GLU A 593 -13.63 -28.91 33.69
N GLN A 594 -13.59 -29.68 32.61
CA GLN A 594 -12.77 -29.33 31.43
C GLN A 594 -13.36 -28.18 30.64
N TYR A 595 -14.69 -28.11 30.53
CA TYR A 595 -15.40 -27.05 29.82
C TYR A 595 -15.30 -25.73 30.57
N GLU A 596 -15.52 -25.72 31.89
CA GLU A 596 -15.33 -24.53 32.72
C GLU A 596 -13.87 -24.10 32.76
N ARG A 597 -12.87 -24.99 32.89
CA ARG A 597 -11.46 -24.57 32.76
C ARG A 597 -11.12 -23.98 31.38
N MET A 598 -11.69 -24.54 30.30
CA MET A 598 -11.52 -23.98 28.95
C MET A 598 -12.26 -22.64 28.77
N LYS A 599 -13.36 -22.43 29.51
CA LYS A 599 -14.17 -21.21 29.52
C LYS A 599 -13.54 -20.12 30.39
N GLU A 600 -13.05 -20.44 31.58
CA GLU A 600 -12.18 -19.59 32.41
C GLU A 600 -10.96 -19.13 31.59
N GLN A 601 -10.25 -20.04 30.93
CA GLN A 601 -9.14 -19.68 30.03
C GLN A 601 -9.61 -18.82 28.85
N ALA A 602 -10.78 -19.06 28.27
CA ALA A 602 -11.32 -18.21 27.20
C ALA A 602 -11.71 -16.81 27.72
N GLU A 603 -12.26 -16.70 28.93
CA GLU A 603 -12.63 -15.45 29.60
C GLU A 603 -11.39 -14.66 30.03
N GLU A 604 -10.34 -15.30 30.53
CA GLU A 604 -9.03 -14.69 30.80
C GLU A 604 -8.37 -14.17 29.52
N ASN A 605 -8.33 -14.98 28.44
CA ASN A 605 -7.78 -14.54 27.15
C ASN A 605 -8.62 -13.40 26.54
N LEU A 606 -9.95 -13.45 26.67
CA LEU A 606 -10.85 -12.39 26.21
C LEU A 606 -10.67 -11.10 27.02
N LYS A 607 -10.41 -11.20 28.33
CA LYS A 607 -10.08 -10.08 29.20
C LYS A 607 -8.72 -9.47 28.84
N LEU A 608 -7.68 -10.28 28.64
CA LEU A 608 -6.37 -9.81 28.16
C LEU A 608 -6.48 -9.13 26.78
N LEU A 609 -7.30 -9.66 25.87
CA LEU A 609 -7.62 -9.02 24.59
C LEU A 609 -8.41 -7.71 24.77
N GLN A 610 -9.32 -7.63 25.75
CA GLN A 610 -10.02 -6.39 26.09
C GLN A 610 -9.08 -5.34 26.69
N ASP A 611 -8.15 -5.73 27.56
CA ASP A 611 -7.14 -4.84 28.15
C ASP A 611 -6.12 -4.37 27.08
N GLU A 612 -5.70 -5.25 26.17
CA GLU A 612 -4.95 -4.86 24.97
C GLU A 612 -5.72 -3.89 24.08
N MET A 613 -7.00 -4.15 23.81
CA MET A 613 -7.85 -3.26 23.01
C MET A 613 -8.12 -1.93 23.71
N ALA A 614 -8.22 -1.91 25.04
CA ALA A 614 -8.34 -0.70 25.84
C ALA A 614 -7.06 0.15 25.75
N ASN A 615 -5.88 -0.47 25.89
CA ASN A 615 -4.57 0.16 25.74
C ASN A 615 -4.30 0.64 24.31
N LYS A 616 -4.68 -0.15 23.29
CA LYS A 616 -4.66 0.29 21.89
C LYS A 616 -5.61 1.48 21.70
N SER A 617 -6.80 1.46 22.29
CA SER A 617 -7.74 2.60 22.25
C SER A 617 -7.23 3.84 22.98
N SER A 618 -6.44 3.72 24.05
CA SER A 618 -5.85 4.87 24.75
C SER A 618 -4.72 5.49 23.94
N GLY A 619 -3.93 4.66 23.25
CA GLY A 619 -3.02 5.08 22.18
C GLY A 619 -3.75 5.84 21.06
N THR A 620 -4.79 5.24 20.46
CA THR A 620 -5.61 5.89 19.44
C THR A 620 -6.25 7.19 19.95
N LYS A 621 -6.79 7.23 21.19
CA LYS A 621 -7.34 8.46 21.78
C LYS A 621 -6.28 9.55 21.98
N LYS A 622 -5.02 9.19 22.29
CA LYS A 622 -3.92 10.17 22.38
C LYS A 622 -3.51 10.68 20.99
N ILE A 623 -3.47 9.81 20.00
CA ILE A 623 -3.22 10.16 18.59
C ILE A 623 -4.34 11.06 18.06
N ASN A 624 -5.61 10.71 18.29
CA ASN A 624 -6.76 11.52 17.90
C ASN A 624 -6.76 12.90 18.57
N ARG A 625 -6.39 13.02 19.85
CA ARG A 625 -6.23 14.35 20.47
C ARG A 625 -5.13 15.17 19.81
N LEU A 626 -3.99 14.57 19.45
CA LEU A 626 -2.93 15.27 18.73
C LEU A 626 -3.37 15.67 17.31
N PHE A 627 -4.23 14.88 16.66
CA PHE A 627 -4.89 15.29 15.41
C PHE A 627 -5.90 16.41 15.65
N GLU A 628 -6.82 16.31 16.61
CA GLU A 628 -7.78 17.38 16.96
C GLU A 628 -7.06 18.69 17.36
N GLU A 629 -5.92 18.61 18.03
CA GLU A 629 -5.07 19.75 18.39
C GLU A 629 -4.33 20.32 17.17
N ARG A 630 -3.98 19.50 16.17
CA ARG A 630 -3.39 19.96 14.91
C ARG A 630 -4.43 20.50 13.94
N GLU A 631 -5.61 19.89 13.87
CA GLU A 631 -6.79 20.36 13.14
C GLU A 631 -7.23 21.73 13.67
N LYS A 632 -7.39 21.90 14.99
CA LYS A 632 -7.74 23.21 15.58
C LYS A 632 -6.68 24.29 15.32
N LYS A 633 -5.40 23.93 15.23
CA LYS A 633 -4.34 24.85 14.81
C LYS A 633 -4.44 25.19 13.32
N LEU A 634 -4.62 24.19 12.45
CA LEU A 634 -4.82 24.41 11.01
C LEU A 634 -6.12 25.20 10.71
N GLU A 635 -7.19 25.01 11.48
CA GLU A 635 -8.41 25.82 11.42
C GLU A 635 -8.23 27.25 11.94
N GLN A 636 -7.26 27.49 12.82
CA GLN A 636 -6.90 28.82 13.31
C GLN A 636 -5.97 29.52 12.30
N GLU A 637 -4.90 28.85 11.87
CA GLU A 637 -3.99 29.27 10.79
C GLU A 637 -4.80 29.62 9.51
N LEU A 638 -5.78 28.78 9.14
CA LEU A 638 -6.69 29.05 8.01
C LEU A 638 -7.64 30.23 8.25
N ARG A 639 -8.08 30.48 9.49
CA ARG A 639 -8.91 31.64 9.84
C ARG A 639 -8.11 32.93 9.83
N GLU A 640 -6.89 32.92 10.35
CA GLU A 640 -5.97 34.05 10.32
C GLU A 640 -5.66 34.44 8.86
N VAL A 641 -5.33 33.46 8.00
CA VAL A 641 -5.16 33.69 6.54
C VAL A 641 -6.46 34.14 5.84
N GLN A 642 -7.64 33.68 6.29
CA GLN A 642 -8.92 34.17 5.75
C GLN A 642 -9.20 35.62 6.18
N GLU A 643 -8.91 36.00 7.42
CA GLU A 643 -9.06 37.36 7.93
C GLU A 643 -8.07 38.33 7.25
N GLU A 644 -6.82 37.90 7.01
CA GLU A 644 -5.84 38.61 6.20
C GLU A 644 -6.30 38.78 4.74
N HIS A 645 -6.76 37.71 4.10
CA HIS A 645 -7.29 37.76 2.73
C HIS A 645 -8.49 38.72 2.62
N ASP A 646 -9.42 38.67 3.58
CA ASP A 646 -10.56 39.57 3.63
C ASP A 646 -10.19 41.01 4.02
N ALA A 647 -9.05 41.24 4.69
CA ALA A 647 -8.50 42.58 4.92
C ALA A 647 -7.88 43.14 3.64
N LEU A 648 -7.00 42.37 2.98
CA LEU A 648 -6.39 42.71 1.69
C LEU A 648 -7.47 42.95 0.60
N ARG A 649 -8.55 42.16 0.62
CA ARG A 649 -9.69 42.37 -0.28
C ARG A 649 -10.43 43.68 -0.01
N LYS A 650 -10.67 44.04 1.26
CA LYS A 650 -11.25 45.35 1.63
C LYS A 650 -10.33 46.50 1.25
N GLU A 651 -9.00 46.31 1.27
CA GLU A 651 -8.07 47.31 0.72
C GLU A 651 -8.11 47.39 -0.80
N LEU A 652 -8.25 46.27 -1.51
CA LEU A 652 -8.42 46.24 -2.96
C LEU A 652 -9.73 46.90 -3.38
N ASP A 653 -10.83 46.66 -2.66
CA ASP A 653 -12.12 47.33 -2.87
C ASP A 653 -12.01 48.85 -2.62
N ARG A 654 -11.26 49.29 -1.61
CA ARG A 654 -10.95 50.72 -1.39
C ARG A 654 -10.08 51.32 -2.48
N LYS A 655 -9.05 50.60 -2.95
CA LYS A 655 -8.13 51.06 -4.00
C LYS A 655 -8.84 51.16 -5.35
N THR A 656 -9.66 50.19 -5.72
CA THR A 656 -10.50 50.25 -6.94
C THR A 656 -11.58 51.34 -6.85
N GLN A 657 -12.16 51.61 -5.68
CA GLN A 657 -13.01 52.78 -5.47
C GLN A 657 -12.24 54.09 -5.70
N HIS A 658 -11.02 54.22 -5.14
CA HIS A 658 -10.16 55.37 -5.39
C HIS A 658 -9.73 55.51 -6.87
N GLU A 659 -9.40 54.42 -7.55
CA GLU A 659 -9.13 54.42 -9.00
C GLU A 659 -10.36 54.91 -9.77
N SER A 660 -11.57 54.40 -9.48
CA SER A 660 -12.79 54.85 -10.16
C SER A 660 -13.11 56.33 -9.93
N TYR A 661 -12.84 56.86 -8.73
CA TYR A 661 -13.00 58.29 -8.42
C TYR A 661 -11.96 59.14 -9.16
N LEU A 662 -10.70 58.71 -9.18
CA LEU A 662 -9.64 59.39 -9.95
C LEU A 662 -9.91 59.35 -11.45
N GLU A 663 -10.48 58.26 -11.97
CA GLU A 663 -10.84 58.10 -13.37
C GLU A 663 -12.07 58.95 -13.75
N GLU A 664 -13.06 59.08 -12.87
CA GLU A 664 -14.17 60.04 -13.05
C GLU A 664 -13.67 61.50 -13.05
N GLN A 665 -12.78 61.87 -12.12
CA GLN A 665 -12.16 63.20 -12.09
C GLN A 665 -11.27 63.44 -13.33
N TYR A 666 -10.53 62.42 -13.80
CA TYR A 666 -9.72 62.52 -15.01
C TYR A 666 -10.59 62.74 -16.25
N GLN A 667 -11.69 62.00 -16.40
CA GLN A 667 -12.66 62.25 -17.48
C GLN A 667 -13.33 63.62 -17.35
N ARG A 668 -13.59 64.10 -16.13
CA ARG A 668 -14.16 65.43 -15.91
C ARG A 668 -13.20 66.52 -16.39
N ILE A 669 -11.94 66.45 -15.98
CA ILE A 669 -10.87 67.35 -16.43
C ILE A 669 -10.68 67.24 -17.96
N GLN A 670 -10.78 66.04 -18.57
CA GLN A 670 -10.74 65.91 -20.03
C GLN A 670 -11.91 66.63 -20.72
N ARG A 671 -13.15 66.51 -20.20
CA ARG A 671 -14.33 67.20 -20.74
C ARG A 671 -14.23 68.72 -20.59
N GLU A 672 -13.69 69.18 -19.47
CA GLU A 672 -13.44 70.61 -19.20
C GLU A 672 -12.34 71.16 -20.14
N MET A 673 -11.20 70.46 -20.28
CA MET A 673 -10.14 70.75 -21.27
C MET A 673 -10.62 70.71 -22.73
N GLU A 674 -11.60 69.87 -23.07
CA GLU A 674 -12.22 69.86 -24.40
C GLU A 674 -13.19 71.04 -24.61
N SER A 675 -13.86 71.52 -23.57
CA SER A 675 -14.68 72.74 -23.63
C SER A 675 -13.78 73.96 -23.82
N GLU A 676 -12.77 74.14 -22.96
CA GLU A 676 -11.79 75.22 -23.05
C GLU A 676 -11.07 75.25 -24.41
N ARG A 677 -10.78 74.07 -25.00
CA ARG A 677 -10.20 74.00 -26.35
C ARG A 677 -11.15 74.50 -27.43
N ARG A 678 -12.45 74.20 -27.35
CA ARG A 678 -13.46 74.71 -28.30
C ARG A 678 -13.66 76.21 -28.13
N GLU A 679 -13.81 76.66 -26.89
CA GLU A 679 -13.97 78.08 -26.53
C GLU A 679 -12.75 78.91 -26.94
N SER A 680 -11.53 78.36 -26.82
CA SER A 680 -10.29 78.99 -27.29
C SER A 680 -10.21 79.06 -28.82
N GLN A 681 -10.67 78.02 -29.54
CA GLN A 681 -10.77 78.04 -31.01
C GLN A 681 -11.79 79.10 -31.48
N ASP A 682 -12.98 79.15 -30.88
CA ASP A 682 -14.01 80.15 -31.16
C ASP A 682 -13.51 81.57 -30.85
N ALA A 683 -12.75 81.75 -29.75
CA ALA A 683 -12.13 83.03 -29.39
C ALA A 683 -11.02 83.46 -30.35
N GLU A 684 -10.21 82.53 -30.87
CA GLU A 684 -9.25 82.83 -31.94
C GLU A 684 -9.94 83.26 -33.24
N GLU A 685 -11.02 82.57 -33.64
CA GLU A 685 -11.79 82.98 -34.81
C GLU A 685 -12.45 84.35 -34.60
N ALA A 686 -12.98 84.63 -33.41
CA ALA A 686 -13.53 85.93 -33.06
C ALA A 686 -12.47 87.05 -33.17
N ARG A 687 -11.26 86.84 -32.61
CA ARG A 687 -10.12 87.77 -32.74
C ARG A 687 -9.67 87.96 -34.19
N LYS A 688 -9.68 86.90 -35.01
CA LYS A 688 -9.39 86.99 -36.47
C LYS A 688 -10.45 87.84 -37.19
N ARG A 689 -11.74 87.66 -36.87
CA ARG A 689 -12.86 88.45 -37.41
C ARG A 689 -12.77 89.93 -36.99
N GLU A 690 -12.51 90.19 -35.71
CA GLU A 690 -12.34 91.54 -35.14
C GLU A 690 -11.15 92.27 -35.78
N LYS A 691 -9.98 91.63 -35.88
CA LYS A 691 -8.80 92.20 -36.54
C LYS A 691 -9.06 92.53 -38.01
N ALA A 692 -9.84 91.71 -38.72
CA ALA A 692 -10.24 91.99 -40.10
C ALA A 692 -11.23 93.17 -40.23
N LEU A 693 -12.05 93.44 -39.22
CA LEU A 693 -12.91 94.64 -39.17
C LEU A 693 -12.08 95.91 -38.88
N LEU A 694 -11.23 95.88 -37.84
CA LEU A 694 -10.33 96.99 -37.51
C LEU A 694 -9.39 97.34 -38.67
N GLN A 695 -8.89 96.34 -39.41
CA GLN A 695 -8.11 96.56 -40.64
C GLN A 695 -8.93 97.29 -41.72
N ARG A 696 -10.19 96.89 -41.95
CA ARG A 696 -11.09 97.54 -42.91
C ARG A 696 -11.47 98.96 -42.50
N GLU A 697 -11.61 99.23 -41.21
CA GLU A 697 -11.84 100.58 -40.68
C GLU A 697 -10.58 101.45 -40.81
N ALA A 698 -9.40 100.91 -40.50
CA ALA A 698 -8.13 101.61 -40.71
C ALA A 698 -7.88 101.93 -42.20
N ASP A 699 -8.20 101.02 -43.12
CA ASP A 699 -8.10 101.26 -44.57
C ASP A 699 -9.14 102.29 -45.07
N GLN A 700 -10.36 102.28 -44.51
CA GLN A 700 -11.35 103.33 -44.77
C GLN A 700 -10.89 104.70 -44.27
N MET A 701 -10.36 104.79 -43.04
CA MET A 701 -9.81 106.03 -42.48
C MET A 701 -8.56 106.49 -43.22
N ALA A 702 -7.69 105.58 -43.67
CA ALA A 702 -6.59 105.91 -44.55
C ALA A 702 -7.06 106.45 -45.90
N SER A 703 -8.20 105.97 -46.42
CA SER A 703 -8.81 106.49 -47.65
C SER A 703 -9.43 107.88 -47.44
N SER A 704 -10.15 108.13 -46.35
CA SER A 704 -10.75 109.43 -46.04
C SER A 704 -9.68 110.49 -45.76
N VAL A 705 -8.63 110.14 -45.00
CA VAL A 705 -7.45 110.99 -44.78
C VAL A 705 -6.73 111.32 -46.09
N ARG A 706 -6.67 110.40 -47.07
CA ARG A 706 -6.15 110.71 -48.41
C ARG A 706 -7.05 111.70 -49.16
N THR A 707 -8.38 111.55 -49.10
CA THR A 707 -9.30 112.51 -49.75
C THR A 707 -9.29 113.88 -49.08
N TYR A 708 -9.21 113.96 -47.75
CA TYR A 708 -9.08 115.23 -47.03
C TYR A 708 -7.73 115.90 -47.34
N LYS A 709 -6.63 115.14 -47.44
CA LYS A 709 -5.32 115.67 -47.90
C LYS A 709 -5.37 116.19 -49.34
N SER A 710 -6.09 115.51 -50.26
CA SER A 710 -6.33 116.03 -51.61
C SER A 710 -7.10 117.36 -51.55
N ARG A 711 -8.21 117.42 -50.79
CA ARG A 711 -9.02 118.63 -50.70
C ARG A 711 -8.29 119.79 -50.03
N ILE A 712 -7.41 119.52 -49.05
CA ILE A 712 -6.51 120.52 -48.48
C ILE A 712 -5.55 121.06 -49.56
N ALA A 713 -4.88 120.19 -50.32
CA ALA A 713 -3.98 120.62 -51.40
C ALA A 713 -4.71 121.40 -52.52
N GLU A 714 -5.95 121.03 -52.84
CA GLU A 714 -6.82 121.79 -53.74
C GLU A 714 -7.16 123.17 -53.17
N LEU A 715 -7.57 123.27 -51.91
CA LEU A 715 -7.88 124.53 -51.24
C LEU A 715 -6.66 125.45 -51.06
N GLU A 716 -5.47 124.89 -50.80
CA GLU A 716 -4.20 125.62 -50.77
C GLU A 716 -3.82 126.19 -52.14
N LYS A 717 -4.16 125.47 -53.23
CA LYS A 717 -3.99 125.91 -54.61
C LYS A 717 -5.04 126.95 -55.01
N GLU A 718 -6.31 126.75 -54.68
CA GLU A 718 -7.40 127.74 -54.86
C GLU A 718 -7.06 129.04 -54.12
N LEU A 719 -6.51 128.96 -52.90
CA LEU A 719 -6.01 130.11 -52.13
C LEU A 719 -4.82 130.80 -52.81
N HIS A 720 -3.85 130.04 -53.34
CA HIS A 720 -2.73 130.62 -54.11
C HIS A 720 -3.21 131.32 -55.39
N GLU A 721 -4.10 130.71 -56.17
CA GLU A 721 -4.65 131.31 -57.38
C GLU A 721 -5.50 132.56 -57.05
N ALA A 722 -6.25 132.56 -55.95
CA ALA A 722 -6.99 133.72 -55.45
C ALA A 722 -6.09 134.84 -54.91
N LEU A 723 -4.90 134.51 -54.38
CA LEU A 723 -3.89 135.49 -53.97
C LEU A 723 -3.15 136.08 -55.18
N MET A 724 -2.71 135.26 -56.13
CA MET A 724 -2.07 135.74 -57.38
C MET A 724 -3.00 136.69 -58.15
N ARG A 725 -4.29 136.33 -58.30
CA ARG A 725 -5.33 137.19 -58.88
C ARG A 725 -5.55 138.53 -58.16
N LYS A 726 -5.07 138.69 -56.92
CA LYS A 726 -5.08 139.98 -56.19
C LYS A 726 -3.81 140.81 -56.37
N PHE A 727 -2.74 140.24 -56.93
CA PHE A 727 -1.45 140.93 -57.14
C PHE A 727 -1.12 141.24 -58.61
N ASP A 728 -1.76 140.57 -59.58
CA ASP A 728 -1.51 140.78 -61.02
C ASP A 728 -2.12 142.08 -61.62
N THR A 729 -2.71 142.98 -60.80
CA THR A 729 -3.23 144.27 -61.28
C THR A 729 -2.73 145.47 -60.46
N ARG A 730 -2.05 146.40 -61.15
CA ARG A 730 -1.53 147.72 -60.71
C ARG A 730 -0.14 147.78 -60.05
N SER A 731 0.87 147.94 -60.90
CA SER A 731 1.88 149.02 -60.77
C SER A 731 1.23 150.38 -61.19
N PRO A 732 1.81 151.60 -60.98
CA PRO A 732 3.18 151.91 -60.55
C PRO A 732 3.38 153.12 -59.58
N HIS A 733 4.65 153.36 -59.21
CA HIS A 733 5.23 154.58 -58.57
C HIS A 733 4.77 154.88 -57.11
N SER A 734 5.48 155.64 -56.26
CA SER A 734 6.70 156.48 -56.39
C SER A 734 7.61 156.40 -55.14
N SER A 735 8.89 156.74 -55.29
CA SER A 735 9.88 157.03 -54.21
C SER A 735 9.59 158.38 -53.50
N PRO A 736 10.37 158.85 -52.49
CA PRO A 736 11.47 158.21 -51.74
C PRO A 736 11.43 158.38 -50.19
N SER A 737 12.17 157.57 -49.41
CA SER A 737 12.86 158.06 -48.19
C SER A 737 13.92 157.10 -47.58
N SER A 738 15.11 157.68 -47.43
CA SER A 738 16.24 157.40 -46.52
C SER A 738 16.06 156.44 -45.31
N LYS A 739 17.06 155.58 -45.12
CA LYS A 739 17.46 154.82 -43.90
C LYS A 739 16.46 153.86 -43.25
N LEU A 740 15.24 154.30 -42.91
CA LEU A 740 14.26 153.48 -42.19
C LEU A 740 13.94 152.17 -42.94
N HIS A 741 13.96 152.17 -44.27
CA HIS A 741 13.74 150.96 -45.08
C HIS A 741 14.91 149.96 -45.09
N GLU A 742 16.10 150.32 -44.59
CA GLU A 742 17.19 149.36 -44.41
C GLU A 742 17.05 148.63 -43.07
N GLU A 743 16.75 149.36 -41.99
CA GLU A 743 16.44 148.80 -40.67
C GLU A 743 15.18 147.93 -40.69
N LEU A 744 14.12 148.36 -41.40
CA LEU A 744 12.93 147.53 -41.63
C LEU A 744 13.21 146.32 -42.55
N ARG A 745 14.36 146.27 -43.24
CA ARG A 745 14.80 145.11 -44.03
C ARG A 745 15.81 144.22 -43.30
N SER A 746 16.62 144.73 -42.38
CA SER A 746 17.41 143.90 -41.46
C SER A 746 16.49 143.23 -40.45
N LEU A 747 15.65 143.98 -39.74
CA LEU A 747 14.70 143.44 -38.76
C LEU A 747 13.68 142.48 -39.39
N ARG A 748 13.27 142.68 -40.65
CA ARG A 748 12.44 141.69 -41.36
C ARG A 748 13.22 140.46 -41.82
N ARG A 749 14.52 140.58 -42.14
CA ARG A 749 15.38 139.40 -42.40
C ARG A 749 15.58 138.63 -41.11
N GLU A 750 16.05 139.27 -40.05
CA GLU A 750 16.23 138.69 -38.71
C GLU A 750 14.93 138.06 -38.17
N LEU A 751 13.76 138.70 -38.33
CA LEU A 751 12.48 138.09 -38.00
C LEU A 751 12.15 136.89 -38.92
N SER A 752 12.48 136.95 -40.21
CA SER A 752 12.29 135.81 -41.13
C SER A 752 13.25 134.66 -40.84
N ASP A 753 14.47 134.94 -40.38
CA ASP A 753 15.54 133.98 -40.14
C ASP A 753 15.42 133.37 -38.73
N THR A 754 14.92 134.13 -37.75
CA THR A 754 14.43 133.57 -36.47
C THR A 754 13.13 132.79 -36.65
N HIS A 755 12.23 133.19 -37.55
CA HIS A 755 11.07 132.34 -37.91
C HIS A 755 11.47 131.09 -38.71
N ARG A 756 12.54 131.13 -39.52
CA ARG A 756 13.13 129.91 -40.13
C ARG A 756 13.73 129.02 -39.06
N SER A 757 14.65 129.52 -38.24
CA SER A 757 15.28 128.71 -37.19
C SER A 757 14.27 128.17 -36.17
N LEU A 758 13.22 128.93 -35.83
CA LEU A 758 12.11 128.43 -35.00
C LEU A 758 11.30 127.32 -35.69
N ARG A 759 11.09 127.39 -37.02
CA ARG A 759 10.47 126.29 -37.78
C ARG A 759 11.39 125.09 -37.87
N ASP A 760 12.67 125.29 -38.16
CA ASP A 760 13.66 124.21 -38.26
C ASP A 760 13.89 123.53 -36.91
N LEU A 761 13.84 124.28 -35.81
CA LEU A 761 13.82 123.75 -34.45
C LEU A 761 12.51 123.02 -34.13
N LYS A 762 11.34 123.53 -34.54
CA LYS A 762 10.05 122.82 -34.36
C LYS A 762 9.93 121.56 -35.21
N MET A 763 10.52 121.54 -36.41
CA MET A 763 10.66 120.35 -37.24
C MET A 763 11.56 119.35 -36.52
N LYS A 764 12.78 119.75 -36.14
CA LYS A 764 13.72 118.88 -35.41
C LYS A 764 13.15 118.38 -34.07
N ASN A 765 12.38 119.17 -33.34
CA ASN A 765 11.74 118.72 -32.10
C ASN A 765 10.70 117.64 -32.39
N ARG A 766 9.87 117.79 -33.43
CA ARG A 766 8.92 116.76 -33.88
C ARG A 766 9.61 115.53 -34.44
N ASP A 767 10.70 115.70 -35.19
CA ASP A 767 11.48 114.59 -35.72
C ASP A 767 12.17 113.81 -34.59
N LEU A 768 12.59 114.50 -33.52
CA LEU A 768 13.10 113.90 -32.28
C LEU A 768 11.99 113.25 -31.43
N GLU A 769 10.83 113.90 -31.24
CA GLU A 769 9.65 113.33 -30.59
C GLU A 769 9.22 112.04 -31.30
N HIS A 770 9.14 112.06 -32.63
CA HIS A 770 8.84 110.88 -33.45
C HIS A 770 9.98 109.86 -33.49
N ALA A 771 11.24 110.24 -33.23
CA ALA A 771 12.34 109.28 -33.11
C ALA A 771 12.36 108.60 -31.73
N MET A 772 12.10 109.36 -30.67
CA MET A 772 11.97 108.88 -29.29
C MET A 772 10.82 107.89 -29.16
N MET A 773 9.62 108.28 -29.64
CA MET A 773 8.46 107.38 -29.75
C MET A 773 8.82 106.08 -30.49
N ARG A 774 9.54 106.14 -31.61
CA ARG A 774 9.95 104.93 -32.36
C ARG A 774 11.01 104.08 -31.65
N GLU A 775 11.84 104.66 -30.78
CA GLU A 775 12.71 103.85 -29.91
C GLU A 775 11.94 103.26 -28.73
N GLU A 776 10.94 103.95 -28.20
CA GLU A 776 10.04 103.45 -27.14
C GLU A 776 9.16 102.32 -27.69
N ASP A 777 8.46 102.51 -28.81
CA ASP A 777 7.72 101.48 -29.55
C ASP A 777 8.60 100.22 -29.82
N GLN A 778 9.89 100.42 -30.13
CA GLN A 778 10.84 99.33 -30.36
C GLN A 778 11.32 98.66 -29.08
N ARG A 779 11.51 99.40 -27.97
CA ARG A 779 11.84 98.84 -26.66
C ARG A 779 10.67 98.00 -26.14
N ASP A 780 9.46 98.55 -26.16
CA ASP A 780 8.24 97.89 -25.72
C ASP A 780 7.98 96.62 -26.54
N LEU A 781 8.09 96.68 -27.87
CA LEU A 781 7.97 95.49 -28.73
C LEU A 781 9.06 94.45 -28.44
N HIS A 782 10.29 94.87 -28.17
CA HIS A 782 11.39 93.96 -27.90
C HIS A 782 11.29 93.32 -26.50
N GLU A 783 10.78 94.05 -25.51
CA GLU A 783 10.49 93.57 -24.16
C GLU A 783 9.28 92.62 -24.16
N LEU A 784 8.21 92.94 -24.90
CA LEU A 784 7.03 92.08 -25.06
C LEU A 784 7.33 90.81 -25.86
N LEU A 785 8.21 90.87 -26.86
CA LEU A 785 8.80 89.68 -27.48
C LEU A 785 9.61 88.85 -26.48
N LYS A 786 10.40 89.50 -25.62
CA LYS A 786 11.25 88.84 -24.63
C LYS A 786 10.44 88.14 -23.54
N THR A 787 9.39 88.77 -23.01
CA THR A 787 8.47 88.10 -22.06
C THR A 787 7.75 86.94 -22.75
N SER A 788 7.24 87.12 -23.97
CA SER A 788 6.60 86.05 -24.73
C SER A 788 7.54 84.86 -25.00
N THR A 789 8.82 85.08 -25.29
CA THR A 789 9.81 83.99 -25.42
C THR A 789 10.07 83.29 -24.09
N LEU A 790 10.20 84.02 -22.98
CA LEU A 790 10.42 83.42 -21.66
C LEU A 790 9.20 82.64 -21.15
N GLU A 791 7.99 83.11 -21.47
CA GLU A 791 6.74 82.38 -21.22
C GLU A 791 6.70 81.07 -22.02
N ALA A 792 7.00 81.12 -23.33
CA ALA A 792 7.06 79.94 -24.19
C ALA A 792 8.13 78.93 -23.74
N GLU A 793 9.31 79.39 -23.34
CA GLU A 793 10.37 78.55 -22.76
C GLU A 793 9.92 77.93 -21.42
N SER A 794 9.25 78.68 -20.55
CA SER A 794 8.72 78.16 -19.28
C SER A 794 7.63 77.10 -19.49
N LEU A 795 6.81 77.25 -20.53
CA LEU A 795 5.78 76.28 -20.91
C LEU A 795 6.40 75.03 -21.54
N ALA A 796 7.44 75.19 -22.38
CA ALA A 796 8.19 74.06 -22.94
C ALA A 796 8.88 73.22 -21.85
N LEU A 797 9.49 73.87 -20.84
CA LEU A 797 10.05 73.19 -19.67
C LEU A 797 8.98 72.42 -18.89
N LYS A 798 7.87 73.08 -18.51
CA LYS A 798 6.74 72.45 -17.81
C LYS A 798 6.12 71.29 -18.61
N LEU A 799 6.08 71.36 -19.93
CA LEU A 799 5.67 70.24 -20.77
C LEU A 799 6.67 69.07 -20.68
N SER A 800 7.97 69.34 -20.81
CA SER A 800 9.01 68.31 -20.70
C SER A 800 9.04 67.61 -19.33
N GLU A 801 8.78 68.34 -18.24
CA GLU A 801 8.65 67.78 -16.88
C GLU A 801 7.41 66.88 -16.74
N ARG A 802 6.29 67.25 -17.38
CA ARG A 802 5.08 66.44 -17.40
C ARG A 802 5.26 65.19 -18.27
N ASP A 803 5.91 65.31 -19.42
CA ASP A 803 6.23 64.16 -20.27
C ASP A 803 7.21 63.21 -19.56
N ALA A 804 8.23 63.73 -18.86
CA ALA A 804 9.14 62.93 -18.03
C ALA A 804 8.38 62.17 -16.93
N ARG A 805 7.51 62.83 -16.15
CA ARG A 805 6.65 62.17 -15.16
C ARG A 805 5.71 61.14 -15.78
N VAL A 806 5.15 61.41 -16.96
CA VAL A 806 4.32 60.46 -17.71
C VAL A 806 5.15 59.26 -18.20
N HIS A 807 6.42 59.44 -18.55
CA HIS A 807 7.33 58.35 -18.90
C HIS A 807 7.73 57.50 -17.68
N GLU A 808 7.95 58.11 -16.51
CA GLU A 808 8.25 57.42 -15.25
C GLU A 808 7.05 56.58 -14.78
N LEU A 809 5.85 57.16 -14.73
CA LEU A 809 4.60 56.45 -14.42
C LEU A 809 4.34 55.29 -15.41
N LYS A 810 4.65 55.47 -16.70
CA LYS A 810 4.60 54.40 -17.71
C LYS A 810 5.70 53.34 -17.53
N ALA A 811 6.81 53.64 -16.86
CA ALA A 811 7.84 52.66 -16.50
C ALA A 811 7.41 51.87 -15.25
N GLN A 812 6.94 52.54 -14.20
CA GLN A 812 6.37 51.93 -12.99
C GLN A 812 5.19 51.00 -13.33
N LEU A 813 4.24 51.44 -14.16
CA LEU A 813 3.12 50.61 -14.65
C LEU A 813 3.57 49.39 -15.49
N ARG A 814 4.76 49.41 -16.08
CA ARG A 814 5.33 48.24 -16.75
C ARG A 814 5.96 47.28 -15.74
N ARG A 815 6.78 47.77 -14.81
CA ARG A 815 7.34 46.97 -13.70
C ARG A 815 6.23 46.25 -12.92
N ILE A 816 5.19 46.96 -12.48
CA ILE A 816 4.04 46.38 -11.75
C ILE A 816 3.30 45.32 -12.59
N ARG A 817 3.25 45.45 -13.92
CA ARG A 817 2.64 44.43 -14.80
C ARG A 817 3.56 43.22 -15.01
N GLU A 818 4.86 43.44 -15.13
CA GLU A 818 5.88 42.40 -15.23
C GLU A 818 6.01 41.61 -13.91
N GLU A 819 5.98 42.29 -12.77
CA GLU A 819 5.85 41.70 -11.43
C GLU A 819 4.57 40.87 -11.30
N ARG A 820 3.39 41.43 -11.62
CA ARG A 820 2.13 40.69 -11.60
C ARG A 820 2.16 39.45 -12.51
N ALA A 821 2.76 39.54 -13.70
CA ALA A 821 2.96 38.38 -14.58
C ALA A 821 3.87 37.33 -13.91
N ASN A 822 5.02 37.75 -13.37
CA ASN A 822 5.94 36.87 -12.63
C ASN A 822 5.27 36.20 -11.41
N TYR A 823 4.32 36.85 -10.73
CA TYR A 823 3.55 36.25 -9.64
C TYR A 823 2.48 35.27 -10.15
N VAL A 824 1.83 35.55 -11.29
CA VAL A 824 0.91 34.61 -11.95
C VAL A 824 1.65 33.36 -12.43
N ASP A 825 2.80 33.50 -13.08
CA ASP A 825 3.64 32.38 -13.53
C ASP A 825 4.09 31.49 -12.36
N LYS A 826 4.46 32.11 -11.22
CA LYS A 826 4.78 31.38 -9.97
C LYS A 826 3.56 30.65 -9.41
N ALA A 827 2.38 31.29 -9.40
CA ALA A 827 1.15 30.67 -8.92
C ALA A 827 0.72 29.49 -9.82
N GLU A 828 0.87 29.62 -11.14
CA GLU A 828 0.66 28.51 -12.08
C GLU A 828 1.68 27.37 -11.88
N ALA A 829 2.95 27.68 -11.62
CA ALA A 829 3.97 26.67 -11.34
C ALA A 829 3.64 25.86 -10.07
N VAL A 830 3.31 26.55 -8.97
CA VAL A 830 2.86 25.91 -7.72
C VAL A 830 1.56 25.11 -7.95
N GLY A 831 0.62 25.63 -8.76
CA GLY A 831 -0.60 24.89 -9.13
C GLY A 831 -0.29 23.57 -9.84
N LYS A 832 0.62 23.59 -10.82
CA LYS A 832 1.07 22.39 -11.56
C LYS A 832 1.82 21.40 -10.66
N GLU A 833 2.59 21.88 -9.68
CA GLU A 833 3.23 21.03 -8.67
C GLU A 833 2.20 20.38 -7.73
N LEU A 834 1.16 21.12 -7.32
CA LEU A 834 0.09 20.64 -6.44
C LEU A 834 -0.81 19.61 -7.15
N GLU A 835 -1.15 19.85 -8.42
CA GLU A 835 -1.84 18.90 -9.31
C GLU A 835 -0.99 17.63 -9.50
N ALA A 836 0.29 17.76 -9.82
CA ALA A 836 1.22 16.62 -9.94
C ALA A 836 1.45 15.88 -8.61
N LEU A 837 1.19 16.51 -7.46
CA LEU A 837 1.21 15.87 -6.14
C LEU A 837 -0.11 15.11 -5.88
N GLN A 838 -1.26 15.70 -6.24
CA GLN A 838 -2.56 15.04 -6.18
C GLN A 838 -2.59 13.78 -7.06
N ASP A 839 -2.13 13.87 -8.31
CA ASP A 839 -1.93 12.71 -9.21
C ASP A 839 -1.14 11.57 -8.55
N ARG A 840 -0.06 11.91 -7.83
CA ARG A 840 0.77 10.92 -7.13
C ARG A 840 0.04 10.29 -5.95
N TYR A 841 -0.76 11.07 -5.21
CA TYR A 841 -1.60 10.56 -4.13
C TYR A 841 -2.74 9.67 -4.65
N GLU A 842 -3.44 10.06 -5.71
CA GLU A 842 -4.50 9.23 -6.31
C GLU A 842 -3.94 7.93 -6.89
N GLN A 843 -2.84 7.99 -7.63
CA GLN A 843 -2.15 6.78 -8.10
C GLN A 843 -1.64 5.90 -6.94
N ALA A 844 -1.24 6.48 -5.80
CA ALA A 844 -0.86 5.70 -4.61
C ALA A 844 -2.09 5.02 -3.98
N LEU A 845 -3.24 5.70 -3.92
CA LEU A 845 -4.50 5.15 -3.45
C LEU A 845 -5.03 4.04 -4.38
N GLU A 846 -4.92 4.19 -5.70
CA GLU A 846 -5.22 3.10 -6.65
C GLU A 846 -4.29 1.89 -6.48
N LYS A 847 -2.97 2.12 -6.34
CA LYS A 847 -2.00 1.03 -6.10
C LYS A 847 -2.28 0.33 -4.76
N LEU A 848 -2.74 1.06 -3.75
CA LEU A 848 -3.14 0.49 -2.46
C LEU A 848 -4.49 -0.27 -2.55
N SER A 849 -5.48 0.24 -3.29
CA SER A 849 -6.80 -0.38 -3.45
C SER A 849 -6.73 -1.65 -4.31
N THR A 850 -5.99 -1.63 -5.42
CA THR A 850 -5.72 -2.80 -6.28
C THR A 850 -4.91 -3.87 -5.53
N SER A 851 -3.84 -3.49 -4.81
CA SER A 851 -3.11 -4.42 -3.94
C SER A 851 -4.02 -5.06 -2.87
N ASN A 852 -4.90 -4.27 -2.24
CA ASN A 852 -5.86 -4.79 -1.27
C ASN A 852 -6.91 -5.73 -1.89
N THR A 853 -7.44 -5.46 -3.08
CA THR A 853 -8.39 -6.37 -3.75
C THR A 853 -7.71 -7.66 -4.22
N GLU A 854 -6.49 -7.58 -4.74
CA GLU A 854 -5.66 -8.75 -5.05
C GLU A 854 -5.40 -9.60 -3.80
N ASN A 855 -4.93 -9.00 -2.71
CA ASN A 855 -4.56 -9.73 -1.49
C ASN A 855 -5.80 -10.31 -0.80
N ARG A 856 -6.95 -9.62 -0.84
CA ARG A 856 -8.25 -10.16 -0.43
C ARG A 856 -8.66 -11.35 -1.30
N SER A 857 -8.42 -11.30 -2.62
CA SER A 857 -8.69 -12.43 -3.53
C SER A 857 -7.76 -13.63 -3.29
N LYS A 858 -6.47 -13.40 -3.01
CA LYS A 858 -5.49 -14.43 -2.64
C LYS A 858 -5.91 -15.11 -1.33
N HIS A 859 -6.18 -14.32 -0.29
CA HIS A 859 -6.66 -14.82 1.01
C HIS A 859 -7.98 -15.60 0.89
N GLU A 860 -8.94 -15.14 0.09
CA GLU A 860 -10.18 -15.89 -0.12
C GLU A 860 -9.94 -17.25 -0.80
N LYS A 861 -9.02 -17.32 -1.78
CA LYS A 861 -8.60 -18.58 -2.42
C LYS A 861 -7.91 -19.52 -1.43
N GLU A 862 -7.09 -19.00 -0.53
CA GLU A 862 -6.45 -19.76 0.56
C GLU A 862 -7.48 -20.31 1.56
N VAL A 863 -8.41 -19.48 2.04
CA VAL A 863 -9.49 -19.90 2.95
C VAL A 863 -10.39 -20.95 2.29
N ARG A 864 -10.74 -20.78 1.00
CA ARG A 864 -11.45 -21.80 0.20
C ARG A 864 -10.61 -23.09 0.03
N GLY A 865 -9.28 -23.01 0.02
CA GLY A 865 -8.36 -24.14 0.00
C GLY A 865 -8.34 -24.92 1.31
N LEU A 866 -8.07 -24.21 2.42
CA LEU A 866 -8.10 -24.76 3.78
C LEU A 866 -9.45 -25.40 4.12
N GLY A 867 -10.57 -24.78 3.70
CA GLY A 867 -11.90 -25.36 3.84
C GLY A 867 -12.05 -26.73 3.17
N LYS A 868 -11.51 -26.91 1.96
CA LYS A 868 -11.49 -28.21 1.24
C LYS A 868 -10.63 -29.23 1.97
N GLU A 869 -9.46 -28.84 2.48
CA GLU A 869 -8.59 -29.73 3.25
C GLU A 869 -9.24 -30.17 4.57
N ILE A 870 -9.86 -29.25 5.32
CA ILE A 870 -10.60 -29.56 6.55
C ILE A 870 -11.73 -30.56 6.26
N VAL A 871 -12.47 -30.40 5.16
CA VAL A 871 -13.51 -31.36 4.73
C VAL A 871 -12.89 -32.72 4.40
N TRP A 872 -11.76 -32.76 3.69
CA TRP A 872 -11.06 -34.01 3.36
C TRP A 872 -10.53 -34.73 4.61
N LEU A 873 -9.92 -33.99 5.56
CA LEU A 873 -9.44 -34.51 6.83
C LEU A 873 -10.59 -35.06 7.68
N ARG A 874 -11.71 -34.32 7.80
CA ARG A 874 -12.94 -34.81 8.47
C ARG A 874 -13.48 -36.09 7.81
N ALA A 875 -13.48 -36.17 6.48
CA ALA A 875 -13.92 -37.36 5.74
C ALA A 875 -12.94 -38.54 5.84
N ARG A 876 -11.62 -38.29 5.93
CA ARG A 876 -10.60 -39.31 6.21
C ARG A 876 -10.76 -39.86 7.62
N LEU A 877 -10.87 -38.99 8.63
CA LEU A 877 -11.03 -39.35 10.03
C LEU A 877 -12.32 -40.16 10.28
N LYS A 878 -13.46 -39.76 9.69
CA LYS A 878 -14.72 -40.54 9.75
C LYS A 878 -14.59 -41.94 9.12
N ARG A 879 -13.84 -42.09 8.02
CA ARG A 879 -13.57 -43.40 7.39
C ARG A 879 -12.67 -44.27 8.27
N GLU A 880 -11.64 -43.68 8.87
CA GLU A 880 -10.71 -44.40 9.74
C GLU A 880 -11.37 -44.82 11.07
N GLN A 881 -12.23 -43.99 11.66
CA GLN A 881 -13.06 -44.35 12.81
C GLN A 881 -13.95 -45.56 12.51
N ARG A 882 -14.66 -45.56 11.37
CA ARG A 882 -15.45 -46.73 10.93
C ARG A 882 -14.58 -47.97 10.78
N PHE A 883 -13.46 -47.88 10.04
CA PHE A 883 -12.55 -49.00 9.84
C PHE A 883 -11.99 -49.57 11.17
N ARG A 884 -11.62 -48.71 12.13
CA ARG A 884 -11.18 -49.14 13.48
C ARG A 884 -12.30 -49.84 14.27
N ARG A 885 -13.53 -49.32 14.22
CA ARG A 885 -14.72 -49.95 14.86
C ARG A 885 -15.04 -51.31 14.24
N ASP A 886 -15.04 -51.38 12.91
CA ASP A 886 -15.41 -52.58 12.17
C ASP A 886 -14.31 -53.66 12.31
N LEU A 887 -13.03 -53.27 12.40
CA LEU A 887 -11.93 -54.14 12.84
C LEU A 887 -12.10 -54.64 14.28
N ALA A 888 -12.45 -53.77 15.23
CA ALA A 888 -12.69 -54.16 16.62
C ALA A 888 -13.84 -55.19 16.75
N TRP A 889 -14.92 -55.00 15.98
CA TRP A 889 -16.02 -55.96 15.88
C TRP A 889 -15.56 -57.30 15.28
N SER A 890 -14.81 -57.27 14.16
CA SER A 890 -14.29 -58.50 13.54
C SER A 890 -13.34 -59.29 14.46
N LYS A 891 -12.50 -58.59 15.23
CA LYS A 891 -11.69 -59.18 16.29
C LYS A 891 -12.55 -59.79 17.40
N GLY A 892 -13.59 -59.10 17.86
CA GLY A 892 -14.53 -59.61 18.86
C GLY A 892 -15.22 -60.90 18.41
N LEU A 893 -15.66 -60.95 17.15
CA LEU A 893 -16.26 -62.14 16.54
C LEU A 893 -15.26 -63.31 16.46
N MET A 894 -14.00 -63.06 16.06
CA MET A 894 -12.95 -64.08 16.05
C MET A 894 -12.60 -64.58 17.46
N GLU A 895 -12.51 -63.69 18.45
CA GLU A 895 -12.29 -64.08 19.86
C GLU A 895 -13.47 -64.89 20.40
N LEU A 896 -14.73 -64.55 20.08
CA LEU A 896 -15.90 -65.34 20.45
C LEU A 896 -15.87 -66.72 19.78
N GLY A 897 -15.59 -66.76 18.48
CA GLY A 897 -15.46 -68.00 17.72
C GLY A 897 -14.31 -68.91 18.20
N GLU A 898 -13.30 -68.37 18.89
CA GLU A 898 -12.33 -69.19 19.63
C GLU A 898 -12.85 -69.59 21.02
N ARG A 899 -13.46 -68.69 21.80
CA ARG A 899 -14.03 -69.03 23.11
C ARG A 899 -15.01 -70.20 23.02
N VAL A 900 -15.84 -70.23 21.97
CA VAL A 900 -16.71 -71.37 21.65
C VAL A 900 -15.88 -72.63 21.35
N ARG A 901 -14.89 -72.59 20.46
CA ARG A 901 -14.03 -73.76 20.16
C ARG A 901 -13.24 -74.26 21.37
N VAL A 902 -12.80 -73.38 22.26
CA VAL A 902 -12.15 -73.74 23.54
C VAL A 902 -13.15 -74.37 24.51
N ALA A 903 -14.38 -73.84 24.60
CA ALA A 903 -15.44 -74.42 25.43
C ALA A 903 -15.89 -75.79 24.91
N CYS A 904 -16.04 -75.97 23.59
CA CYS A 904 -16.31 -77.26 22.96
C CYS A 904 -15.16 -78.24 23.23
N ASN A 905 -13.91 -77.89 22.91
CA ASN A 905 -12.75 -78.74 23.22
C ASN A 905 -12.66 -79.10 24.71
N GLN A 906 -13.05 -78.19 25.62
CA GLN A 906 -13.07 -78.47 27.06
C GLN A 906 -14.22 -79.40 27.46
N ALA A 907 -15.39 -79.29 26.83
CA ALA A 907 -16.49 -80.23 27.01
C ALA A 907 -16.14 -81.61 26.44
N ASP A 908 -15.54 -81.67 25.25
CA ASP A 908 -15.05 -82.90 24.62
C ASP A 908 -14.01 -83.59 25.51
N LEU A 909 -13.06 -82.83 26.08
CA LEU A 909 -12.07 -83.36 27.03
C LEU A 909 -12.70 -83.84 28.36
N ARG A 910 -13.82 -83.26 28.81
CA ARG A 910 -14.58 -83.77 29.96
C ARG A 910 -15.28 -85.08 29.60
N MET A 911 -16.01 -85.14 28.49
CA MET A 911 -16.67 -86.36 28.00
C MET A 911 -15.66 -87.50 27.78
N VAL A 912 -14.48 -87.20 27.24
CA VAL A 912 -13.40 -88.18 27.06
C VAL A 912 -12.84 -88.68 28.39
N ALA A 913 -12.70 -87.82 29.40
CA ALA A 913 -12.31 -88.22 30.75
C ALA A 913 -13.41 -89.01 31.50
N GLU A 914 -14.68 -88.65 31.29
CA GLU A 914 -15.87 -89.36 31.83
C GLU A 914 -16.02 -90.76 31.20
N MET A 915 -15.67 -90.93 29.93
CA MET A 915 -15.52 -92.23 29.26
C MET A 915 -14.29 -93.05 29.75
N GLY A 916 -13.62 -92.63 30.83
CA GLY A 916 -12.47 -93.33 31.42
C GLY A 916 -11.16 -93.19 30.64
N ILE A 917 -11.19 -92.63 29.43
CA ILE A 917 -10.02 -92.36 28.61
C ILE A 917 -9.35 -91.09 29.13
N LYS A 918 -8.61 -91.20 30.24
CA LYS A 918 -7.78 -90.10 30.74
C LYS A 918 -6.85 -89.63 29.60
N PRO A 919 -6.93 -88.37 29.15
CA PRO A 919 -6.02 -87.89 28.13
C PRO A 919 -4.60 -88.02 28.68
N HIS A 920 -3.69 -88.65 27.93
CA HIS A 920 -2.35 -88.95 28.40
C HIS A 920 -1.67 -87.67 28.91
N GLU A 921 -1.48 -87.59 30.23
CA GLU A 921 -0.79 -86.48 30.86
C GLU A 921 0.66 -86.49 30.36
N SER A 922 0.92 -85.71 29.31
CA SER A 922 2.26 -85.56 28.78
C SER A 922 3.13 -84.96 29.88
N ASN A 923 4.03 -85.75 30.46
CA ASN A 923 4.94 -85.31 31.51
C ASN A 923 5.54 -83.94 31.15
N LYS A 924 5.06 -82.90 31.84
CA LYS A 924 5.56 -81.52 31.68
C LYS A 924 6.88 -81.36 32.42
N ASP A 925 7.05 -82.14 33.47
CA ASP A 925 8.32 -82.39 34.13
C ASP A 925 9.25 -83.25 33.23
N LEU A 926 10.56 -83.03 33.38
CA LEU A 926 11.62 -83.78 32.71
C LEU A 926 11.71 -83.70 31.17
N GLN A 927 11.12 -82.69 30.50
CA GLN A 927 11.60 -82.28 29.16
C GLN A 927 12.99 -81.60 29.26
N ASN A 928 14.01 -82.45 29.40
CA ASN A 928 15.43 -82.12 29.51
C ASN A 928 15.85 -81.05 28.47
N PRO A 929 16.59 -79.99 28.86
CA PRO A 929 16.94 -78.89 27.96
C PRO A 929 17.68 -79.33 26.69
N ARG A 930 18.42 -80.45 26.73
CA ARG A 930 19.05 -81.04 25.53
C ARG A 930 18.03 -81.48 24.47
N GLN A 931 16.83 -81.92 24.87
CA GLN A 931 15.75 -82.24 23.93
C GLN A 931 15.07 -80.98 23.36
N LYS A 932 14.87 -79.93 24.17
CA LYS A 932 14.37 -78.63 23.69
C LYS A 932 15.34 -78.03 22.68
N LEU A 933 16.65 -78.07 22.96
CA LEU A 933 17.70 -77.63 22.04
C LEU A 933 17.77 -78.49 20.76
N LYS A 934 17.66 -79.82 20.86
CA LYS A 934 17.57 -80.69 19.66
C LYS A 934 16.35 -80.34 18.80
N ARG A 935 15.18 -80.07 19.40
CA ARG A 935 13.98 -79.64 18.67
C ARG A 935 14.16 -78.29 17.97
N THR A 936 14.74 -77.27 18.62
CA THR A 936 14.99 -75.97 17.99
C THR A 936 16.07 -76.03 16.91
N ILE A 937 17.13 -76.81 17.11
CA ILE A 937 18.12 -77.09 16.04
C ILE A 937 17.45 -77.79 14.86
N SER A 938 16.58 -78.78 15.09
CA SER A 938 15.83 -79.44 14.01
C SER A 938 14.87 -78.50 13.28
N THR A 939 14.20 -77.55 13.95
CA THR A 939 13.35 -76.57 13.26
C THR A 939 14.16 -75.54 12.47
N VAL A 940 15.34 -75.13 12.96
CA VAL A 940 16.27 -74.26 12.20
C VAL A 940 16.82 -74.99 10.97
N ILE A 941 17.24 -76.26 11.10
CA ILE A 941 17.68 -77.09 9.98
C ILE A 941 16.53 -77.29 8.96
N ALA A 942 15.31 -77.52 9.44
CA ALA A 942 14.13 -77.63 8.57
C ALA A 942 13.85 -76.30 7.83
N ALA A 943 13.91 -75.16 8.52
CA ALA A 943 13.73 -73.84 7.91
C ALA A 943 14.81 -73.56 6.84
N ILE A 944 16.07 -73.89 7.11
CA ILE A 944 17.18 -73.75 6.14
C ILE A 944 16.96 -74.67 4.93
N ARG A 945 16.54 -75.94 5.15
CA ARG A 945 16.19 -76.86 4.05
C ARG A 945 15.03 -76.35 3.21
N ILE A 946 13.96 -75.86 3.84
CA ILE A 946 12.80 -75.27 3.17
C ILE A 946 13.21 -74.02 2.38
N GLN A 947 14.07 -73.16 2.92
CA GLN A 947 14.61 -72.02 2.16
C GLN A 947 15.48 -72.44 0.98
N ARG A 948 16.26 -73.52 1.09
CA ARG A 948 17.06 -74.06 -0.03
C ARG A 948 16.16 -74.60 -1.14
N MET A 949 15.21 -75.46 -0.78
CA MET A 949 14.19 -75.98 -1.68
C MET A 949 13.34 -74.87 -2.30
N ALA A 950 13.04 -73.78 -1.59
CA ALA A 950 12.31 -72.64 -2.15
C ALA A 950 13.13 -71.87 -3.20
N ARG A 951 14.46 -71.77 -3.05
CA ARG A 951 15.36 -71.18 -4.06
C ARG A 951 15.50 -72.10 -5.28
N GLU A 952 15.60 -73.41 -5.06
CA GLU A 952 15.62 -74.43 -6.12
C GLU A 952 14.29 -74.47 -6.88
N TRP A 953 13.15 -74.40 -6.17
CA TRP A 953 11.81 -74.29 -6.75
C TRP A 953 11.60 -72.98 -7.51
N LYS A 954 12.23 -71.87 -7.08
CA LYS A 954 12.25 -70.63 -7.87
C LYS A 954 12.97 -70.84 -9.19
N LYS A 955 14.14 -71.50 -9.20
CA LYS A 955 14.87 -71.83 -10.44
C LYS A 955 14.08 -72.75 -11.37
N THR A 956 13.46 -73.83 -10.85
CA THR A 956 12.64 -74.72 -11.68
C THR A 956 11.37 -74.04 -12.18
N ARG A 957 10.80 -73.12 -11.42
CA ARG A 957 9.70 -72.25 -11.86
C ARG A 957 10.13 -71.27 -12.95
N GLU A 958 11.29 -70.63 -12.82
CA GLU A 958 11.86 -69.74 -13.85
C GLU A 958 12.14 -70.50 -15.15
N LEU A 959 12.68 -71.72 -15.06
CA LEU A 959 12.82 -72.64 -16.19
C LEU A 959 11.45 -73.02 -16.80
N GLY A 960 10.45 -73.32 -15.97
CA GLY A 960 9.08 -73.64 -16.40
C GLY A 960 8.35 -72.46 -17.06
N GLU A 961 8.59 -71.22 -16.60
CA GLU A 961 8.06 -70.00 -17.21
C GLU A 961 8.79 -69.68 -18.53
N ASN A 962 10.10 -69.94 -18.64
CA ASN A 962 10.82 -69.88 -19.91
C ASN A 962 10.38 -70.95 -20.91
N LEU A 963 10.13 -72.19 -20.46
CA LEU A 963 9.55 -73.26 -21.27
C LEU A 963 8.13 -72.93 -21.76
N LYS A 964 7.32 -72.26 -20.94
CA LYS A 964 6.02 -71.71 -21.37
C LYS A 964 6.20 -70.63 -22.43
N ARG A 965 7.08 -69.64 -22.23
CA ARG A 965 7.38 -68.61 -23.25
C ARG A 965 7.83 -69.24 -24.57
N ALA A 966 8.75 -70.21 -24.54
CA ALA A 966 9.20 -70.93 -25.73
C ALA A 966 8.07 -71.73 -26.41
N LYS A 967 7.21 -72.42 -25.64
CA LYS A 967 6.02 -73.09 -26.16
C LYS A 967 5.04 -72.09 -26.79
N ASP A 968 4.82 -70.95 -26.16
CA ASP A 968 3.90 -69.92 -26.64
C ASP A 968 4.46 -69.20 -27.88
N GLU A 969 5.79 -69.03 -28.00
CA GLU A 969 6.44 -68.63 -29.25
C GLU A 969 6.27 -69.68 -30.36
N VAL A 970 6.48 -70.97 -30.07
CA VAL A 970 6.27 -72.05 -31.06
C VAL A 970 4.80 -72.11 -31.49
N LEU A 971 3.85 -71.93 -30.57
CA LEU A 971 2.43 -71.81 -30.89
C LEU A 971 2.12 -70.53 -31.68
N LYS A 972 2.78 -69.41 -31.40
CA LYS A 972 2.66 -68.15 -32.16
C LYS A 972 3.21 -68.34 -33.57
N ARG A 973 4.39 -68.93 -33.75
CA ARG A 973 4.97 -69.30 -35.06
C ARG A 973 4.06 -70.28 -35.82
N ARG A 974 3.46 -71.28 -35.16
CA ARG A 974 2.49 -72.21 -35.76
C ARG A 974 1.18 -71.52 -36.16
N ARG A 975 0.73 -70.50 -35.41
CA ARG A 975 -0.41 -69.65 -35.78
C ARG A 975 -0.07 -68.72 -36.96
N SER A 976 1.12 -68.14 -37.00
CA SER A 976 1.61 -67.36 -38.15
C SER A 976 1.71 -68.22 -39.41
N SER A 977 2.31 -69.42 -39.31
CA SER A 977 2.39 -70.40 -40.41
C SER A 977 1.00 -70.82 -40.88
N LYS A 978 0.04 -71.09 -39.99
CA LYS A 978 -1.35 -71.35 -40.39
C LYS A 978 -2.02 -70.16 -41.11
N LYS A 979 -1.70 -68.91 -40.74
CA LYS A 979 -2.17 -67.72 -41.48
C LYS A 979 -1.47 -67.54 -42.84
N GLY A 980 -0.25 -68.05 -42.99
CA GLY A 980 0.49 -68.09 -44.27
C GLY A 980 0.08 -69.23 -45.21
N LEU A 981 -0.84 -70.11 -44.80
CA LEU A 981 -1.50 -71.11 -45.67
C LEU A 981 -3.00 -70.77 -45.88
N GLN A 982 -3.36 -69.49 -45.75
CA GLN A 982 -4.69 -68.95 -46.10
C GLN A 982 -4.57 -67.71 -47.01
N TRP A 983 -3.52 -67.69 -47.82
CA TRP A 983 -3.25 -66.80 -48.95
C TRP A 983 -2.73 -67.65 -50.10
#